data_AF-A0A7J9Q781-F1
#
_entry.id   AF-A0A7J9Q781-F1
#
_cell.length_a   1.000
_cell.length_b   1.000
_cell.length_c   1.000
_cell.angle_alpha   90.00
_cell.angle_beta   90.00
_cell.angle_gamma   90.00
#
_symmetry.space_group_name_H-M   'P 1'
#
loop_
_entity.id
_entity.type
_entity.pdbx_description
1 polymer ?
#
loop_
_entity_poly.entity_id
_entity_poly.type
_entity_poly.pdbx_seq_one_letter_code
_entity_poly.pdbx_strand_id
1 'polypeptide(L)'
;AILNTNITDKWNVNKNKIHKIITTNHRLKIQSSKDHLFFVATSERIIEKSAEELKQGDYLIMPEKIHIKGKIQKINSKKYYNSFIITKEGQEFLKKRRLKKGLLQRQLAKEAGLTQTTISSYEIGKLNAYRMPLKRLCSKLNIDFDKFLKDYTQPYMYRNISLPNTLNKEFAQFLGYLIGDGCIETDRITFFEQNKQLALTYQKKFNQFFKINSSYRFRESKNYHQIRFTSRPLVRLIKEEFPEIRKALDSEIPKKILQSDNGIVAAFLRGLFDADGYVASKRGIALGINNKKLAQHTQLALLRFSILSSLLEYNNKANKYSNNPRFTVDITEKKSIQLFKKHIGFSFHEKTNKLNTLLNKKSDSSYSRQIIVSGRKIRKLIEKSGYNLELFPKVNNFFRNERMMSKQTFKNSILSNIKDKKLYNQLEVIYNYPILPIKINKIEKINKKIKMVDISVKIKNFIANGIITHNSAARFARIREGAAKDHFKKVAEYMKNQFLTLKELKGIIVGGPGPTKYDFVDGGYITNEVKKKIISIKDLSYTEEFGLQELLDKSQDVLAKEEVAVEKDIMAKFFNLLSTKPGIVSYGLNEVKKNLEIGAVDILLLSESLDDNIIDEMENLAKTFGTTVNIISTETREGVQLREIGKIAAILRYEV
;
A
#
# COMPACT_ATOMS: atom_id res chain seq x y z
N ALA A 1 -6.70 -12.70 -12.78
CA ALA A 1 -7.63 -11.56 -12.97
C ALA A 1 -7.17 -10.38 -12.10
N ILE A 2 -7.38 -9.13 -12.53
CA ILE A 2 -7.14 -7.95 -11.67
C ILE A 2 -8.38 -7.78 -10.78
N LEU A 3 -8.22 -8.00 -9.47
CA LEU A 3 -9.31 -8.02 -8.50
C LEU A 3 -9.26 -6.77 -7.62
N ASN A 4 -10.44 -6.24 -7.27
CA ASN A 4 -10.54 -5.18 -6.28
C ASN A 4 -10.30 -5.77 -4.88
N THR A 5 -9.52 -5.07 -4.08
CA THR A 5 -9.25 -5.43 -2.68
C THR A 5 -9.33 -4.19 -1.80
N ASN A 6 -9.68 -4.39 -0.55
CA ASN A 6 -9.60 -3.35 0.45
C ASN A 6 -8.14 -3.06 0.81
N ILE A 7 -7.89 -1.79 1.14
CA ILE A 7 -6.69 -1.36 1.84
C ILE A 7 -6.83 -1.83 3.29
N THR A 8 -5.87 -2.60 3.78
CA THR A 8 -5.84 -3.05 5.18
C THR A 8 -5.27 -1.96 6.06
N ASP A 9 -4.23 -1.28 5.57
CA ASP A 9 -3.50 -0.29 6.35
C ASP A 9 -2.97 0.84 5.47
N LYS A 10 -2.80 2.02 6.06
CA LYS A 10 -2.26 3.21 5.42
C LYS A 10 -1.41 3.99 6.41
N TRP A 11 -0.21 4.39 6.01
CA TRP A 11 0.70 5.18 6.83
C TRP A 11 1.34 6.30 6.03
N ASN A 12 1.72 7.35 6.74
CA ASN A 12 2.49 8.45 6.18
C ASN A 12 3.94 8.29 6.63
N VAL A 13 4.88 8.35 5.70
CA VAL A 13 6.30 8.15 5.98
C VAL A 13 7.09 9.30 5.36
N ASN A 14 8.03 9.86 6.12
CA ASN A 14 8.96 10.84 5.59
C ASN A 14 10.18 10.10 5.05
N LYS A 15 10.54 10.38 3.79
CA LYS A 15 11.70 9.77 3.13
C LYS A 15 12.58 10.87 2.55
N ASN A 16 13.89 10.67 2.61
CA ASN A 16 14.89 11.67 2.21
C ASN A 16 15.49 11.40 0.83
N LYS A 17 15.45 10.13 0.37
CA LYS A 17 15.94 9.70 -0.94
C LYS A 17 14.78 9.17 -1.78
N ILE A 18 14.60 9.74 -2.97
CA ILE A 18 13.45 9.49 -3.83
C ILE A 18 13.93 9.11 -5.21
N HIS A 19 13.33 8.07 -5.77
CA HIS A 19 13.52 7.65 -7.15
C HIS A 19 12.27 8.04 -7.94
N LYS A 20 12.45 8.92 -8.92
CA LYS A 20 11.43 9.27 -9.90
C LYS A 20 11.69 8.48 -11.18
N ILE A 21 10.84 7.49 -11.42
CA ILE A 21 10.96 6.55 -12.54
C ILE A 21 10.03 7.02 -13.66
N ILE A 22 10.57 7.10 -14.87
CA ILE A 22 9.85 7.55 -16.07
C ILE A 22 9.96 6.45 -17.13
N THR A 23 8.83 6.01 -17.68
CA THR A 23 8.81 4.99 -18.74
C THR A 23 8.84 5.58 -20.15
N THR A 24 9.29 4.79 -21.14
CA THR A 24 9.39 5.24 -22.54
C THR A 24 8.01 5.44 -23.14
N ASN A 25 7.22 4.36 -23.15
CA ASN A 25 5.78 4.35 -23.38
C ASN A 25 5.16 3.72 -22.14
N HIS A 26 4.12 4.26 -21.50
CA HIS A 26 3.29 5.41 -21.86
C HIS A 26 3.67 6.72 -21.15
N ARG A 27 4.97 6.98 -20.97
CA ARG A 27 5.48 8.14 -20.21
C ARG A 27 4.88 8.23 -18.81
N LEU A 28 4.64 7.07 -18.19
CA LEU A 28 4.19 7.00 -16.82
C LEU A 28 5.30 7.53 -15.92
N LYS A 29 4.92 8.29 -14.90
CA LYS A 29 5.84 8.87 -13.92
C LYS A 29 5.41 8.40 -12.53
N ILE A 30 6.31 7.72 -11.83
CA ILE A 30 6.09 7.30 -10.44
C ILE A 30 7.24 7.80 -9.57
N GLN A 31 6.90 8.24 -8.35
CA GLN A 31 7.86 8.62 -7.33
C GLN A 31 7.75 7.63 -6.19
N SER A 32 8.89 7.11 -5.73
CA SER A 32 8.94 6.11 -4.68
C SER A 32 10.20 6.28 -3.83
N SER A 33 10.21 5.70 -2.63
CA SER A 33 11.42 5.58 -1.82
C SER A 33 12.39 4.59 -2.46
N LYS A 34 13.71 4.74 -2.19
CA LYS A 34 14.75 3.82 -2.67
C LYS A 34 14.43 2.33 -2.42
N ASP A 35 13.80 2.01 -1.27
CA ASP A 35 13.52 0.63 -0.85
C ASP A 35 12.18 0.09 -1.38
N HIS A 36 11.42 0.86 -2.15
CA HIS A 36 10.11 0.42 -2.63
C HIS A 36 10.27 -0.63 -3.73
N LEU A 37 9.54 -1.74 -3.63
CA LEU A 37 9.65 -2.87 -4.56
C LEU A 37 8.73 -2.70 -5.77
N PHE A 38 9.30 -2.97 -6.94
CA PHE A 38 8.64 -2.99 -8.24
C PHE A 38 8.76 -4.37 -8.85
N PHE A 39 7.73 -4.76 -9.61
CA PHE A 39 7.79 -5.96 -10.43
C PHE A 39 8.46 -5.66 -11.77
N VAL A 40 9.50 -6.43 -12.08
CA VAL A 40 10.30 -6.31 -13.29
C VAL A 40 10.16 -7.58 -14.11
N ALA A 41 9.71 -7.45 -15.36
CA ALA A 41 9.64 -8.55 -16.31
C ALA A 41 11.03 -8.83 -16.89
N THR A 42 11.51 -10.06 -16.72
CA THR A 42 12.73 -10.59 -17.35
C THR A 42 12.37 -11.62 -18.42
N SER A 43 13.36 -12.11 -19.18
CA SER A 43 13.13 -13.19 -20.16
C SER A 43 12.63 -14.49 -19.52
N GLU A 44 12.91 -14.71 -18.24
CA GLU A 44 12.55 -15.95 -17.56
C GLU A 44 11.29 -15.80 -16.71
N ARG A 45 11.23 -14.76 -15.89
CA ARG A 45 10.16 -14.57 -14.91
C ARG A 45 9.95 -13.11 -14.55
N ILE A 46 8.85 -12.82 -13.87
CA ILE A 46 8.69 -11.55 -13.17
C ILE A 46 9.45 -11.67 -11.83
N ILE A 47 10.34 -10.73 -11.57
CA ILE A 47 11.08 -10.62 -10.31
C ILE A 47 10.72 -9.33 -9.61
N GLU A 48 11.07 -9.24 -8.32
CA GLU A 48 10.97 -8.01 -7.56
C GLU A 48 12.33 -7.32 -7.54
N LYS A 49 12.35 -6.01 -7.75
CA LYS A 49 13.52 -5.15 -7.55
C LYS A 49 13.12 -3.91 -6.76
N SER A 50 13.96 -3.48 -5.83
CA SER A 50 13.81 -2.19 -5.19
C SER A 50 14.04 -1.05 -6.19
N ALA A 51 13.54 0.15 -5.88
CA ALA A 51 13.72 1.32 -6.72
C ALA A 51 15.21 1.67 -6.94
N GLU A 52 16.07 1.34 -5.98
CA GLU A 52 17.53 1.50 -6.06
C GLU A 52 18.18 0.52 -7.07
N GLU A 53 17.66 -0.70 -7.18
CA GLU A 53 18.17 -1.75 -8.08
C GLU A 53 17.66 -1.62 -9.53
N LEU A 54 16.65 -0.78 -9.75
CA LEU A 54 16.11 -0.53 -11.08
C LEU A 54 17.14 0.15 -11.97
N LYS A 55 17.21 -0.31 -13.23
CA LYS A 55 18.10 0.25 -14.25
C LYS A 55 17.30 0.78 -15.43
N GLN A 56 17.87 1.76 -16.14
CA GLN A 56 17.32 2.17 -17.43
C GLN A 56 17.28 0.96 -18.37
N GLY A 57 16.15 0.77 -19.05
CA GLY A 57 15.92 -0.38 -19.92
C GLY A 57 15.25 -1.59 -19.25
N ASP A 58 15.16 -1.65 -17.92
CA ASP A 58 14.32 -2.64 -17.23
C ASP A 58 12.85 -2.48 -17.67
N TYR A 59 12.09 -3.58 -17.65
CA TYR A 59 10.67 -3.58 -18.01
C TYR A 59 9.81 -3.70 -16.75
N LEU A 60 9.15 -2.62 -16.34
CA LEU A 60 8.10 -2.67 -15.33
C LEU A 60 6.83 -3.28 -15.90
N ILE A 61 5.87 -3.62 -15.05
CA ILE A 61 4.56 -4.11 -15.47
C ILE A 61 3.45 -3.09 -15.23
N MET A 62 2.54 -2.99 -16.18
CA MET A 62 1.30 -2.21 -16.08
C MET A 62 0.08 -3.09 -16.39
N PRO A 63 -1.12 -2.77 -15.89
CA PRO A 63 -2.32 -3.47 -16.31
C PRO A 63 -2.70 -3.05 -17.73
N GLU A 64 -3.19 -4.00 -18.54
CA GLU A 64 -3.75 -3.68 -19.86
C GLU A 64 -5.10 -2.94 -19.74
N LYS A 65 -5.83 -3.20 -18.65
CA LYS A 65 -7.13 -2.60 -18.35
C LYS A 65 -7.36 -2.55 -16.85
N ILE A 66 -7.95 -1.46 -16.36
CA ILE A 66 -8.43 -1.38 -14.97
C ILE A 66 -9.92 -1.72 -14.93
N HIS A 67 -10.29 -2.72 -14.13
CA HIS A 67 -11.68 -3.16 -13.99
C HIS A 67 -12.35 -2.54 -12.76
N ILE A 68 -13.30 -1.64 -12.99
CA ILE A 68 -14.13 -1.03 -11.93
C ILE A 68 -15.59 -1.24 -12.33
N LYS A 69 -16.35 -2.01 -11.52
CA LYS A 69 -17.79 -2.23 -11.72
C LYS A 69 -18.56 -0.91 -11.65
N GLY A 70 -18.14 -0.02 -10.76
CA GLY A 70 -18.81 1.24 -10.49
C GLY A 70 -20.04 1.08 -9.59
N LYS A 71 -20.57 2.21 -9.12
CA LYS A 71 -21.82 2.27 -8.35
C LYS A 71 -22.66 3.47 -8.79
N ILE A 72 -23.98 3.35 -8.63
CA ILE A 72 -24.92 4.45 -8.90
C ILE A 72 -24.64 5.58 -7.90
N GLN A 73 -24.48 6.80 -8.42
CA GLN A 73 -24.27 7.99 -7.60
C GLN A 73 -25.60 8.74 -7.48
N LYS A 74 -26.20 8.71 -6.29
CA LYS A 74 -27.39 9.52 -5.99
C LYS A 74 -27.00 10.98 -5.76
N ILE A 75 -27.90 11.88 -6.15
CA ILE A 75 -27.79 13.33 -5.97
C ILE A 75 -29.08 13.79 -5.28
N ASN A 76 -28.96 14.50 -4.17
CA ASN A 76 -30.15 15.06 -3.51
C ASN A 76 -30.50 16.39 -4.19
N SER A 77 -31.12 16.32 -5.38
CA SER A 77 -31.30 17.53 -6.20
C SER A 77 -32.26 18.54 -5.56
N LYS A 78 -33.27 18.06 -4.81
CA LYS A 78 -34.31 18.89 -4.17
C LYS A 78 -33.70 20.01 -3.33
N LYS A 79 -32.65 19.73 -2.54
CA LYS A 79 -32.07 20.73 -1.63
C LYS A 79 -31.41 21.90 -2.38
N TYR A 80 -31.12 21.81 -3.67
CA TYR A 80 -30.46 22.88 -4.41
C TYR A 80 -31.40 23.96 -4.93
N TYR A 81 -32.70 23.69 -4.92
CA TYR A 81 -33.72 24.67 -5.31
C TYR A 81 -33.83 25.82 -4.30
N ASN A 82 -34.39 26.94 -4.77
CA ASN A 82 -34.54 28.16 -3.97
C ASN A 82 -35.90 28.31 -3.32
N SER A 83 -36.91 27.66 -3.86
CA SER A 83 -38.31 27.84 -3.50
C SER A 83 -39.01 26.48 -3.50
N PHE A 84 -39.92 26.29 -2.55
CA PHE A 84 -40.52 25.02 -2.24
C PHE A 84 -42.01 25.17 -1.98
N ILE A 85 -42.82 24.26 -2.49
CA ILE A 85 -44.19 24.03 -2.06
C ILE A 85 -44.12 23.07 -0.86
N ILE A 86 -44.63 23.49 0.30
CA ILE A 86 -44.74 22.63 1.49
C ILE A 86 -46.01 21.78 1.34
N THR A 87 -45.91 20.47 1.46
CA THR A 87 -47.05 19.55 1.40
C THR A 87 -48.01 19.77 2.57
N LYS A 88 -49.26 19.32 2.47
CA LYS A 88 -50.21 19.41 3.60
C LYS A 88 -49.67 18.76 4.87
N GLU A 89 -49.04 17.59 4.75
CA GLU A 89 -48.36 16.91 5.85
C GLU A 89 -47.23 17.77 6.46
N GLY A 90 -46.45 18.45 5.61
CA GLY A 90 -45.40 19.37 6.05
C GLY A 90 -45.91 20.58 6.80
N GLN A 91 -47.03 21.15 6.33
CA GLN A 91 -47.71 22.27 6.95
C GLN A 91 -48.18 21.90 8.36
N GLU A 92 -48.85 20.75 8.49
CA GLU A 92 -49.26 20.21 9.78
C GLU A 92 -48.07 19.90 10.69
N PHE A 93 -47.00 19.34 10.15
CA PHE A 93 -45.80 19.02 10.90
C PHE A 93 -45.17 20.27 11.52
N LEU A 94 -45.05 21.36 10.74
CA LEU A 94 -44.56 22.65 11.24
C LEU A 94 -45.46 23.20 12.35
N LYS A 95 -46.78 23.19 12.13
CA LYS A 95 -47.77 23.67 13.10
C LYS A 95 -47.70 22.87 14.41
N LYS A 96 -47.71 21.53 14.33
CA LYS A 96 -47.59 20.63 15.48
C LYS A 96 -46.28 20.86 16.24
N ARG A 97 -45.16 21.06 15.54
CA ARG A 97 -43.86 21.34 16.17
C ARG A 97 -43.80 22.68 16.88
N ARG A 98 -44.39 23.72 16.31
CA ARG A 98 -44.51 25.03 16.96
C ARG A 98 -45.36 24.93 18.24
N LEU A 99 -46.54 24.31 18.15
CA LEU A 99 -47.44 24.13 19.30
C LEU A 99 -46.80 23.31 20.41
N LYS A 100 -46.06 22.24 20.08
CA LYS A 100 -45.31 21.44 21.06
C LYS A 100 -44.24 22.25 21.83
N LYS A 101 -43.72 23.32 21.23
CA LYS A 101 -42.81 24.27 21.89
C LYS A 101 -43.54 25.38 22.67
N GLY A 102 -44.87 25.41 22.67
CA GLY A 102 -45.66 26.46 23.33
C GLY A 102 -45.56 27.82 22.66
N LEU A 103 -45.10 27.91 21.41
CA LEU A 103 -44.83 29.18 20.74
C LEU A 103 -46.03 29.69 19.95
N LEU A 104 -46.37 30.97 20.12
CA LEU A 104 -47.25 31.70 19.21
C LEU A 104 -46.53 31.97 17.87
N GLN A 105 -47.28 32.14 16.78
CA GLN A 105 -46.69 32.46 15.47
C GLN A 105 -45.81 33.72 15.51
N ARG A 106 -46.24 34.76 16.24
CA ARG A 106 -45.48 36.02 16.39
C ARG A 106 -44.16 35.82 17.16
N GLN A 107 -44.16 34.97 18.18
CA GLN A 107 -42.95 34.66 18.96
C GLN A 107 -41.93 33.90 18.10
N LEU A 108 -42.38 32.84 17.41
CA LEU A 108 -41.52 32.07 16.50
C LEU A 108 -40.99 32.94 15.35
N ALA A 109 -41.82 33.83 14.81
CA ALA A 109 -41.40 34.78 13.79
C ALA A 109 -40.26 35.68 14.28
N LYS A 110 -40.38 36.26 15.48
CA LYS A 110 -39.33 37.07 16.12
C LYS A 110 -38.04 36.26 16.30
N GLU A 111 -38.13 35.04 16.84
CA GLU A 111 -36.97 34.16 17.04
C GLU A 111 -36.27 33.77 15.73
N ALA A 112 -37.02 33.56 14.66
CA ALA A 112 -36.50 33.18 13.34
C ALA A 112 -36.05 34.38 12.50
N GLY A 113 -36.31 35.62 12.94
CA GLY A 113 -36.09 36.82 12.14
C GLY A 113 -36.95 36.84 10.86
N LEU A 114 -38.23 36.51 11.01
CA LEU A 114 -39.26 36.44 9.96
C LEU A 114 -40.51 37.23 10.39
N THR A 115 -41.44 37.44 9.46
CA THR A 115 -42.76 38.03 9.78
C THR A 115 -43.74 36.95 10.25
N GLN A 116 -44.70 37.31 11.10
CA GLN A 116 -45.79 36.40 11.50
C GLN A 116 -46.53 35.87 10.24
N THR A 117 -46.75 36.73 9.25
CA THR A 117 -47.38 36.37 7.98
C THR A 117 -46.61 35.26 7.28
N THR A 118 -45.27 35.29 7.27
CA THR A 118 -44.46 34.21 6.68
C THR A 118 -44.72 32.87 7.37
N ILE A 119 -44.75 32.86 8.71
CA ILE A 119 -45.03 31.64 9.48
C ILE A 119 -46.44 31.12 9.17
N SER A 120 -47.44 32.01 9.23
CA SER A 120 -48.82 31.67 8.92
C SER A 120 -48.95 31.11 7.50
N SER A 121 -48.40 31.79 6.50
CA SER A 121 -48.43 31.36 5.10
C SER A 121 -47.77 29.99 4.87
N TYR A 122 -46.72 29.64 5.63
CA TYR A 122 -46.10 28.31 5.56
C TYR A 122 -46.94 27.24 6.25
N GLU A 123 -47.66 27.56 7.33
CA GLU A 123 -48.57 26.63 8.02
C GLU A 123 -49.89 26.40 7.27
N ILE A 124 -50.30 27.33 6.40
CA ILE A 124 -51.56 27.23 5.62
C ILE A 124 -51.32 26.98 4.13
N GLY A 125 -50.07 26.96 3.68
CA GLY A 125 -49.71 26.70 2.28
C GLY A 125 -50.00 27.82 1.28
N LYS A 126 -50.23 29.08 1.73
CA LYS A 126 -50.56 30.21 0.84
C LYS A 126 -49.35 30.83 0.12
N LEU A 127 -48.13 30.60 0.59
CA LEU A 127 -46.90 31.10 -0.05
C LEU A 127 -45.91 29.98 -0.32
N ASN A 128 -45.18 30.12 -1.44
CA ASN A 128 -43.99 29.31 -1.67
C ASN A 128 -42.92 29.61 -0.62
N ALA A 129 -42.33 28.57 -0.07
CA ALA A 129 -41.31 28.66 0.95
C ALA A 129 -39.93 28.86 0.34
N TYR A 130 -39.31 30.03 0.57
CA TYR A 130 -37.95 30.28 0.14
C TYR A 130 -36.95 29.58 1.06
N ARG A 131 -35.83 29.13 0.48
CA ARG A 131 -34.79 28.35 1.16
C ARG A 131 -34.32 28.97 2.48
N MET A 132 -33.95 30.25 2.47
CA MET A 132 -33.35 30.90 3.65
C MET A 132 -34.37 31.12 4.78
N PRO A 133 -35.58 31.66 4.53
CA PRO A 133 -36.64 31.71 5.53
C PRO A 133 -37.01 30.33 6.09
N LEU A 134 -37.22 29.33 5.23
CA LEU A 134 -37.57 27.98 5.68
C LEU A 134 -36.45 27.35 6.51
N LYS A 135 -35.19 27.55 6.15
CA LYS A 135 -34.03 27.08 6.94
C LYS A 135 -33.99 27.73 8.33
N ARG A 136 -34.22 29.04 8.42
CA ARG A 136 -34.31 29.77 9.70
C ARG A 136 -35.45 29.22 10.57
N LEU A 137 -36.62 28.99 9.97
CA LEU A 137 -37.76 28.39 10.64
C LEU A 137 -37.45 26.97 11.16
N CYS A 138 -36.93 26.08 10.32
CA CYS A 138 -36.55 24.72 10.71
C CYS A 138 -35.53 24.73 11.86
N SER A 139 -34.53 25.60 11.80
CA SER A 139 -33.54 25.74 12.86
C SER A 139 -34.17 26.10 14.21
N LYS A 140 -35.13 27.04 14.25
CA LYS A 140 -35.81 27.43 15.49
C LYS A 140 -36.78 26.38 16.01
N LEU A 141 -37.31 25.54 15.12
CA LEU A 141 -38.18 24.42 15.49
C LEU A 141 -37.40 23.13 15.82
N ASN A 142 -36.06 23.14 15.81
CA ASN A 142 -35.20 21.96 15.95
C ASN A 142 -35.54 20.85 14.92
N ILE A 143 -35.78 21.25 13.67
CA ILE A 143 -36.08 20.37 12.55
C ILE A 143 -34.84 20.30 11.64
N ASP A 144 -34.44 19.08 11.26
CA ASP A 144 -33.44 18.90 10.22
C ASP A 144 -33.98 19.40 8.87
N PHE A 145 -33.36 20.46 8.36
CA PHE A 145 -33.83 21.16 7.18
C PHE A 145 -33.78 20.30 5.91
N ASP A 146 -32.72 19.51 5.71
CA ASP A 146 -32.58 18.70 4.50
C ASP A 146 -33.55 17.52 4.50
N LYS A 147 -33.81 16.93 5.66
CA LYS A 147 -34.86 15.92 5.87
C LYS A 147 -36.25 16.51 5.63
N PHE A 148 -36.53 17.70 6.17
CA PHE A 148 -37.80 18.39 5.94
C PHE A 148 -38.03 18.67 4.45
N LEU A 149 -37.02 19.18 3.73
CA LEU A 149 -37.12 19.40 2.29
C LEU A 149 -37.41 18.10 1.53
N LYS A 150 -36.76 17.00 1.94
CA LYS A 150 -36.91 15.70 1.28
C LYS A 150 -38.33 15.15 1.43
N ASP A 151 -38.83 15.14 2.66
CA ASP A 151 -40.04 14.40 3.07
C ASP A 151 -41.31 15.25 2.90
N TYR A 152 -41.22 16.57 3.12
CA TYR A 152 -42.39 17.45 3.25
C TYR A 152 -42.47 18.57 2.21
N THR A 153 -41.59 18.57 1.21
CA THR A 153 -41.61 19.62 0.18
C THR A 153 -41.44 19.10 -1.24
N GLN A 154 -41.96 19.90 -2.18
CA GLN A 154 -41.71 19.79 -3.61
C GLN A 154 -41.05 21.08 -4.11
N PRO A 155 -39.99 21.00 -4.93
CA PRO A 155 -39.40 22.20 -5.51
C PRO A 155 -40.43 22.99 -6.33
N TYR A 156 -40.55 24.28 -6.06
CA TYR A 156 -41.30 25.18 -6.93
C TYR A 156 -40.45 25.47 -8.17
N MET A 157 -40.91 25.00 -9.34
CA MET A 157 -40.17 25.11 -10.60
C MET A 157 -40.31 26.49 -11.26
N TYR A 158 -39.92 27.55 -10.55
CA TYR A 158 -39.78 28.88 -11.18
C TYR A 158 -38.74 28.81 -12.31
N ARG A 159 -39.14 29.11 -13.55
CA ARG A 159 -38.37 28.94 -14.81
C ARG A 159 -38.12 27.48 -15.25
N ASN A 160 -38.90 26.51 -14.76
CA ASN A 160 -38.98 25.12 -15.25
C ASN A 160 -37.69 24.28 -15.22
N ILE A 161 -36.67 24.63 -14.43
CA ILE A 161 -35.45 23.81 -14.39
C ILE A 161 -35.64 22.45 -13.69
N SER A 162 -35.23 21.39 -14.36
CA SER A 162 -35.16 20.02 -13.86
C SER A 162 -33.70 19.65 -13.55
N LEU A 163 -33.41 19.33 -12.29
CA LEU A 163 -32.09 18.86 -11.86
C LEU A 163 -32.05 17.32 -11.73
N PRO A 164 -30.93 16.67 -12.06
CA PRO A 164 -30.84 15.21 -11.98
C PRO A 164 -30.73 14.72 -10.53
N ASN A 165 -31.49 13.67 -10.19
CA ASN A 165 -31.42 12.97 -8.90
C ASN A 165 -30.35 11.87 -8.84
N THR A 166 -29.74 11.56 -9.98
CA THR A 166 -28.65 10.59 -10.12
C THR A 166 -27.66 11.10 -11.16
N LEU A 167 -26.39 10.75 -11.00
CA LEU A 167 -25.38 11.05 -12.02
C LEU A 167 -25.59 10.15 -13.25
N ASN A 168 -26.23 10.69 -14.29
CA ASN A 168 -26.46 10.02 -15.58
C ASN A 168 -25.45 10.47 -16.64
N LYS A 169 -25.51 9.88 -17.84
CA LYS A 169 -24.53 10.07 -18.91
C LYS A 169 -24.56 11.51 -19.43
N GLU A 170 -25.74 12.08 -19.60
CA GLU A 170 -25.96 13.45 -20.06
C GLU A 170 -25.31 14.43 -19.10
N PHE A 171 -25.60 14.30 -17.80
CA PHE A 171 -25.02 15.17 -16.81
C PHE A 171 -23.51 14.98 -16.67
N ALA A 172 -23.00 13.75 -16.75
CA ALA A 172 -21.58 13.49 -16.76
C ALA A 172 -20.87 14.15 -17.96
N GLN A 173 -21.47 14.10 -19.15
CA GLN A 173 -20.95 14.80 -20.33
C GLN A 173 -20.95 16.32 -20.15
N PHE A 174 -22.01 16.89 -19.54
CA PHE A 174 -22.06 18.31 -19.17
C PHE A 174 -20.89 18.70 -18.27
N LEU A 175 -20.62 17.91 -17.22
CA LEU A 175 -19.51 18.16 -16.29
C LEU A 175 -18.14 18.02 -16.96
N GLY A 176 -17.99 17.07 -17.89
CA GLY A 176 -16.76 16.88 -18.65
C GLY A 176 -16.44 18.10 -19.52
N TYR A 177 -17.45 18.61 -20.23
CA TYR A 177 -17.30 19.80 -21.06
C TYR A 177 -17.09 21.07 -20.22
N LEU A 178 -17.77 21.19 -19.08
CA LEU A 178 -17.58 22.27 -18.11
C LEU A 178 -16.13 22.35 -17.59
N ILE A 179 -15.48 21.21 -17.38
CA ILE A 179 -14.07 21.18 -16.93
C ILE A 179 -13.11 21.62 -18.04
N GLY A 180 -13.41 21.34 -19.30
CA GLY A 180 -12.57 21.75 -20.44
C GLY A 180 -12.74 23.24 -20.75
N ASP A 181 -13.92 23.61 -21.27
CA ASP A 181 -14.20 24.94 -21.82
C ASP A 181 -15.36 25.66 -21.11
N GLY A 182 -15.51 25.42 -19.80
CA GLY A 182 -16.57 26.01 -19.00
C GLY A 182 -16.10 26.96 -17.90
N CYS A 183 -17.01 27.83 -17.46
CA CYS A 183 -16.83 28.71 -16.31
C CYS A 183 -18.09 28.70 -15.43
N ILE A 184 -17.88 28.67 -14.10
CA ILE A 184 -18.95 28.71 -13.11
C ILE A 184 -18.93 30.06 -12.40
N GLU A 185 -20.02 30.83 -12.54
CA GLU A 185 -20.22 32.09 -11.85
C GLU A 185 -21.14 31.89 -10.62
N THR A 186 -21.72 32.96 -10.06
CA THR A 186 -22.59 32.87 -8.89
C THR A 186 -23.99 32.36 -9.23
N ASP A 187 -24.50 32.69 -10.42
CA ASP A 187 -25.86 32.42 -10.86
C ASP A 187 -25.98 31.70 -12.20
N ARG A 188 -24.85 31.45 -12.88
CA ARG A 188 -24.81 30.85 -14.21
C ARG A 188 -23.59 29.98 -14.44
N ILE A 189 -23.69 29.15 -15.46
CA ILE A 189 -22.59 28.37 -16.04
C ILE A 189 -22.45 28.79 -17.49
N THR A 190 -21.23 29.05 -17.93
CA THR A 190 -20.93 29.53 -19.27
C THR A 190 -20.02 28.54 -19.99
N PHE A 191 -20.38 28.14 -21.22
CA PHE A 191 -19.51 27.40 -22.13
C PHE A 191 -18.97 28.32 -23.23
N PHE A 192 -17.73 28.07 -23.64
CA PHE A 192 -17.05 28.77 -24.71
C PHE A 192 -16.66 27.77 -25.81
N GLU A 193 -17.01 28.04 -27.06
CA GLU A 193 -16.76 27.08 -28.15
C GLU A 193 -16.47 27.82 -29.45
N GLN A 194 -15.42 27.45 -30.18
CA GLN A 194 -15.11 28.09 -31.46
C GLN A 194 -15.99 27.57 -32.60
N ASN A 195 -16.42 26.30 -32.54
CA ASN A 195 -17.27 25.70 -33.55
C ASN A 195 -18.76 25.91 -33.28
N LYS A 196 -19.43 26.73 -34.12
CA LYS A 196 -20.87 27.02 -34.03
C LYS A 196 -21.73 25.78 -33.90
N GLN A 197 -21.49 24.76 -34.72
CA GLN A 197 -22.35 23.58 -34.78
C GLN A 197 -22.25 22.75 -33.49
N LEU A 198 -21.04 22.59 -32.96
CA LEU A 198 -20.82 21.93 -31.66
C LEU A 198 -21.49 22.72 -30.52
N ALA A 199 -21.33 24.05 -30.52
CA ALA A 199 -21.96 24.93 -29.54
C ALA A 199 -23.49 24.77 -29.53
N LEU A 200 -24.14 24.88 -30.70
CA LEU A 200 -25.59 24.74 -30.81
C LEU A 200 -26.08 23.33 -30.47
N THR A 201 -25.29 22.30 -30.79
CA THR A 201 -25.58 20.91 -30.40
C THR A 201 -25.61 20.75 -28.88
N TYR A 202 -24.60 21.29 -28.18
CA TYR A 202 -24.52 21.27 -26.73
C TYR A 202 -25.63 22.11 -26.10
N GLN A 203 -25.92 23.29 -26.65
CA GLN A 203 -27.01 24.16 -26.21
C GLN A 203 -28.36 23.42 -26.25
N LYS A 204 -28.73 22.87 -27.41
CA LYS A 204 -29.99 22.15 -27.61
C LYS A 204 -30.10 20.97 -26.63
N LYS A 205 -29.04 20.16 -26.54
CA LYS A 205 -29.00 18.98 -25.68
C LYS A 205 -29.24 19.33 -24.22
N PHE A 206 -28.55 20.34 -23.70
CA PHE A 206 -28.63 20.67 -22.28
C PHE A 206 -29.81 21.55 -21.91
N ASN A 207 -30.35 22.34 -22.85
CA ASN A 207 -31.65 22.99 -22.69
C ASN A 207 -32.75 21.95 -22.50
N GLN A 208 -32.79 20.90 -23.34
CA GLN A 208 -33.74 19.82 -23.20
C GLN A 208 -33.54 19.04 -21.88
N PHE A 209 -32.30 18.68 -21.56
CA PHE A 209 -31.98 17.91 -20.36
C PHE A 209 -32.38 18.61 -19.06
N PHE A 210 -32.00 19.88 -18.91
CA PHE A 210 -32.31 20.66 -17.72
C PHE A 210 -33.66 21.38 -17.79
N LYS A 211 -34.40 21.29 -18.92
CA LYS A 211 -35.61 22.09 -19.18
C LYS A 211 -35.37 23.60 -18.94
N ILE A 212 -34.24 24.10 -19.45
CA ILE A 212 -33.81 25.51 -19.30
C ILE A 212 -33.67 26.16 -20.67
N ASN A 213 -33.88 27.48 -20.74
CA ASN A 213 -33.56 28.29 -21.90
C ASN A 213 -32.23 29.01 -21.68
N SER A 214 -31.12 28.43 -22.15
CA SER A 214 -29.80 29.07 -22.10
C SER A 214 -29.69 30.20 -23.14
N SER A 215 -29.01 31.31 -22.80
CA SER A 215 -28.69 32.34 -23.79
C SER A 215 -27.52 31.91 -24.68
N TYR A 216 -27.55 32.27 -25.96
CA TYR A 216 -26.44 32.09 -26.90
C TYR A 216 -26.00 33.43 -27.47
N ARG A 217 -24.68 33.63 -27.62
CA ARG A 217 -24.10 34.83 -28.24
C ARG A 217 -22.78 34.49 -28.92
N PHE A 218 -22.58 34.96 -30.15
CA PHE A 218 -21.26 34.97 -30.78
C PHE A 218 -20.46 36.20 -30.35
N ARG A 219 -19.18 36.02 -30.06
CA ARG A 219 -18.25 37.09 -29.65
C ARG A 219 -17.20 37.27 -30.75
N GLU A 220 -17.53 38.10 -31.74
CA GLU A 220 -16.68 38.39 -32.91
C GLU A 220 -15.24 38.74 -32.52
N SER A 221 -15.06 39.68 -31.59
CA SER A 221 -13.72 40.13 -31.15
C SER A 221 -12.83 39.06 -30.53
N LYS A 222 -13.40 37.93 -30.09
CA LYS A 222 -12.66 36.80 -29.50
C LYS A 222 -12.85 35.48 -30.26
N ASN A 223 -13.59 35.52 -31.37
CA ASN A 223 -13.92 34.38 -32.23
C ASN A 223 -14.40 33.13 -31.48
N TYR A 224 -15.43 33.26 -30.64
CA TYR A 224 -16.09 32.11 -30.01
C TYR A 224 -17.59 32.31 -29.81
N HIS A 225 -18.31 31.20 -29.72
CA HIS A 225 -19.71 31.07 -29.36
C HIS A 225 -19.84 30.86 -27.84
N GLN A 226 -20.67 31.67 -27.21
CA GLN A 226 -20.92 31.66 -25.77
C GLN A 226 -22.31 31.11 -25.48
N ILE A 227 -22.41 30.09 -24.63
CA ILE A 227 -23.68 29.56 -24.14
C ILE A 227 -23.74 29.80 -22.63
N ARG A 228 -24.82 30.39 -22.12
CA ARG A 228 -25.00 30.62 -20.67
C ARG A 228 -26.25 29.95 -20.13
N PHE A 229 -26.04 29.05 -19.19
CA PHE A 229 -27.07 28.36 -18.42
C PHE A 229 -27.30 29.12 -17.11
N THR A 230 -28.24 30.07 -17.12
CA THR A 230 -28.55 30.91 -15.94
C THR A 230 -29.43 30.16 -14.94
N SER A 231 -28.80 29.48 -13.97
CA SER A 231 -29.49 28.76 -12.91
C SER A 231 -28.66 28.65 -11.63
N ARG A 232 -29.09 29.39 -10.60
CA ARG A 232 -28.54 29.27 -9.23
C ARG A 232 -28.67 27.84 -8.67
N PRO A 233 -29.79 27.11 -8.82
CA PRO A 233 -29.89 25.73 -8.39
C PRO A 233 -28.85 24.80 -9.04
N LEU A 234 -28.62 24.92 -10.35
CA LEU A 234 -27.64 24.11 -11.06
C LEU A 234 -26.21 24.41 -10.59
N VAL A 235 -25.87 25.70 -10.42
CA VAL A 235 -24.56 26.14 -9.89
C VAL A 235 -24.32 25.55 -8.49
N ARG A 236 -25.31 25.61 -7.59
CA ARG A 236 -25.18 25.04 -6.23
C ARG A 236 -25.01 23.53 -6.26
N LEU A 237 -25.81 22.84 -7.07
CA LEU A 237 -25.70 21.38 -7.24
C LEU A 237 -24.27 21.02 -7.65
N ILE A 238 -23.68 21.71 -8.62
CA ILE A 238 -22.33 21.40 -9.08
C ILE A 238 -21.29 21.71 -8.00
N LYS A 239 -21.35 22.90 -7.38
CA LYS A 239 -20.38 23.31 -6.35
C LYS A 239 -20.40 22.41 -5.11
N GLU A 240 -21.57 21.93 -4.70
CA GLU A 240 -21.71 21.11 -3.49
C GLU A 240 -21.56 19.60 -3.75
N GLU A 241 -22.08 19.07 -4.86
CA GLU A 241 -21.98 17.63 -5.17
C GLU A 241 -20.68 17.24 -5.87
N PHE A 242 -19.99 18.20 -6.50
CA PHE A 242 -18.75 18.02 -7.26
C PHE A 242 -17.71 19.13 -6.94
N PRO A 243 -17.30 19.26 -5.67
CA PRO A 243 -16.36 20.31 -5.22
C PRO A 243 -14.95 20.21 -5.84
N GLU A 244 -14.65 19.13 -6.55
CA GLU A 244 -13.45 18.94 -7.37
C GLU A 244 -13.48 19.78 -8.66
N ILE A 245 -14.64 20.27 -9.09
CA ILE A 245 -14.77 21.18 -10.23
C ILE A 245 -14.53 22.61 -9.72
N ARG A 246 -13.33 23.13 -9.99
CA ARG A 246 -12.84 24.42 -9.50
C ARG A 246 -12.45 25.30 -10.69
N LYS A 247 -11.33 26.01 -10.57
CA LYS A 247 -10.69 26.74 -11.67
C LYS A 247 -9.86 25.78 -12.52
N ALA A 248 -9.61 26.14 -13.78
CA ALA A 248 -8.93 25.29 -14.75
C ALA A 248 -7.64 24.61 -14.23
N LEU A 249 -6.81 25.33 -13.46
CA LEU A 249 -5.53 24.82 -12.94
C LEU A 249 -5.66 23.85 -11.75
N ASP A 250 -6.81 23.85 -11.07
CA ASP A 250 -7.03 23.12 -9.81
C ASP A 250 -8.14 22.07 -9.90
N SER A 251 -8.86 22.02 -11.03
CA SER A 251 -9.95 21.06 -11.24
C SER A 251 -9.42 19.63 -11.31
N GLU A 252 -10.23 18.69 -10.82
CA GLU A 252 -9.96 17.26 -10.90
C GLU A 252 -11.19 16.53 -11.43
N ILE A 253 -11.01 15.35 -12.03
CA ILE A 253 -12.16 14.48 -12.33
C ILE A 253 -12.86 14.14 -11.00
N PRO A 254 -14.16 14.48 -10.84
CA PRO A 254 -14.84 14.27 -9.57
C PRO A 254 -14.84 12.81 -9.13
N LYS A 255 -14.69 12.56 -7.82
CA LYS A 255 -14.65 11.21 -7.27
C LYS A 255 -15.91 10.41 -7.63
N LYS A 256 -17.09 11.06 -7.63
CA LYS A 256 -18.35 10.44 -8.04
C LYS A 256 -18.28 9.90 -9.48
N ILE A 257 -17.66 10.63 -10.40
CA ILE A 257 -17.44 10.16 -11.79
C ILE A 257 -16.53 8.92 -11.78
N LEU A 258 -15.37 9.00 -11.13
CA LEU A 258 -14.40 7.89 -11.09
C LEU A 258 -14.97 6.63 -10.41
N GLN A 259 -15.94 6.77 -9.51
CA GLN A 259 -16.63 5.67 -8.84
C GLN A 259 -17.87 5.16 -9.58
N SER A 260 -18.29 5.79 -10.68
CA SER A 260 -19.41 5.32 -11.49
C SER A 260 -19.01 4.21 -12.46
N ASP A 261 -20.01 3.59 -13.08
CA ASP A 261 -19.82 2.63 -14.17
C ASP A 261 -19.11 3.27 -15.38
N ASN A 262 -18.66 2.43 -16.30
CA ASN A 262 -17.91 2.85 -17.48
C ASN A 262 -18.72 3.74 -18.44
N GLY A 263 -20.06 3.65 -18.45
CA GLY A 263 -20.90 4.50 -19.28
C GLY A 263 -20.87 5.96 -18.84
N ILE A 264 -20.93 6.20 -17.53
CA ILE A 264 -20.82 7.54 -16.93
C ILE A 264 -19.43 8.14 -17.15
N VAL A 265 -18.37 7.36 -16.90
CA VAL A 265 -17.00 7.83 -17.12
C VAL A 265 -16.74 8.12 -18.60
N ALA A 266 -17.24 7.28 -19.51
CA ALA A 266 -17.11 7.52 -20.93
C ALA A 266 -17.83 8.80 -21.37
N ALA A 267 -19.02 9.08 -20.83
CA ALA A 267 -19.76 10.29 -21.15
C ALA A 267 -19.03 11.55 -20.64
N PHE A 268 -18.47 11.51 -19.43
CA PHE A 268 -17.61 12.57 -18.91
C PHE A 268 -16.38 12.80 -19.79
N LEU A 269 -15.64 11.74 -20.12
CA LEU A 269 -14.47 11.84 -21.00
C LEU A 269 -14.87 12.39 -22.38
N ARG A 270 -16.02 11.99 -22.94
CA ARG A 270 -16.53 12.52 -24.21
C ARG A 270 -16.71 14.04 -24.13
N GLY A 271 -17.34 14.54 -23.06
CA GLY A 271 -17.49 15.99 -22.85
C GLY A 271 -16.16 16.72 -22.78
N LEU A 272 -15.19 16.14 -22.05
CA LEU A 272 -13.85 16.72 -21.92
C LEU A 272 -13.08 16.73 -23.26
N PHE A 273 -13.17 15.66 -24.05
CA PHE A 273 -12.55 15.56 -25.37
C PHE A 273 -13.29 16.38 -26.45
N ASP A 274 -14.59 16.62 -26.30
CA ASP A 274 -15.32 17.50 -27.20
C ASP A 274 -14.87 18.95 -27.04
N ALA A 275 -14.61 19.40 -25.81
CA ALA A 275 -14.06 20.72 -25.49
C ALA A 275 -12.59 20.84 -26.00
N ASP A 276 -11.64 20.23 -25.30
CA ASP A 276 -10.20 20.45 -25.53
C ASP A 276 -9.53 19.42 -26.45
N GLY A 277 -10.25 18.36 -26.85
CA GLY A 277 -9.69 17.24 -27.60
C GLY A 277 -9.65 17.47 -29.10
N TYR A 278 -8.61 16.97 -29.75
CA TYR A 278 -8.43 17.07 -31.21
C TYR A 278 -7.93 15.76 -31.83
N VAL A 279 -8.19 15.63 -33.13
CA VAL A 279 -7.71 14.50 -33.95
C VAL A 279 -6.60 15.02 -34.87
N ALA A 280 -5.37 14.61 -34.63
CA ALA A 280 -4.22 14.94 -35.45
C ALA A 280 -4.05 13.90 -36.57
N SER A 281 -4.10 14.33 -37.83
CA SER A 281 -4.21 13.50 -39.03
C SER A 281 -3.19 12.37 -39.17
N LYS A 282 -1.97 12.56 -38.64
CA LYS A 282 -0.89 11.54 -38.68
C LYS A 282 -0.59 10.90 -37.31
N ARG A 283 -0.90 11.59 -36.22
CA ARG A 283 -0.43 11.22 -34.88
C ARG A 283 -1.42 10.39 -34.10
N GLY A 284 -2.66 10.85 -33.92
CA GLY A 284 -3.56 10.26 -32.94
C GLY A 284 -4.67 11.19 -32.51
N ILE A 285 -5.36 10.79 -31.45
CA ILE A 285 -6.23 11.68 -30.67
C ILE A 285 -5.38 12.29 -29.56
N ALA A 286 -5.58 13.56 -29.26
CA ALA A 286 -4.85 14.24 -28.19
C ALA A 286 -5.77 15.18 -27.42
N LEU A 287 -5.43 15.41 -26.15
CA LEU A 287 -6.12 16.33 -25.26
C LEU A 287 -5.07 17.18 -24.54
N GLY A 288 -5.01 18.47 -24.84
CA GLY A 288 -4.05 19.39 -24.25
C GLY A 288 -4.68 20.19 -23.11
N ILE A 289 -4.10 20.15 -21.91
CA ILE A 289 -4.62 20.80 -20.71
C ILE A 289 -3.46 21.44 -19.93
N ASN A 290 -3.69 22.58 -19.30
CA ASN A 290 -2.71 23.24 -18.42
C ASN A 290 -2.77 22.76 -16.96
N ASN A 291 -3.36 21.60 -16.72
CA ASN A 291 -3.54 21.01 -15.39
C ASN A 291 -2.98 19.58 -15.37
N LYS A 292 -1.87 19.42 -14.65
CA LYS A 292 -1.14 18.14 -14.57
C LYS A 292 -1.98 17.04 -13.94
N LYS A 293 -2.72 17.36 -12.86
CA LYS A 293 -3.47 16.37 -12.09
C LYS A 293 -4.67 15.87 -12.88
N LEU A 294 -5.39 16.78 -13.54
CA LEU A 294 -6.46 16.41 -14.46
C LEU A 294 -5.94 15.54 -15.61
N ALA A 295 -4.80 15.90 -16.22
CA ALA A 295 -4.21 15.09 -17.29
C ALA A 295 -3.82 13.67 -16.82
N GLN A 296 -3.26 13.54 -15.61
CA GLN A 296 -2.97 12.24 -14.99
C GLN A 296 -4.24 11.43 -14.69
N HIS A 297 -5.28 12.07 -14.15
CA HIS A 297 -6.57 11.41 -13.91
C HIS A 297 -7.20 10.94 -15.22
N THR A 298 -7.13 11.75 -16.29
CA THR A 298 -7.61 11.38 -17.62
C THR A 298 -6.85 10.18 -18.17
N GLN A 299 -5.51 10.16 -18.07
CA GLN A 299 -4.68 9.02 -18.49
C GLN A 299 -5.10 7.72 -17.79
N LEU A 300 -5.33 7.77 -16.47
CA LEU A 300 -5.77 6.61 -15.69
C LEU A 300 -7.23 6.21 -15.99
N ALA A 301 -8.11 7.19 -16.19
CA ALA A 301 -9.51 6.93 -16.54
C ALA A 301 -9.64 6.23 -17.91
N LEU A 302 -8.80 6.61 -18.88
CA LEU A 302 -8.72 5.93 -20.18
C LEU A 302 -8.31 4.45 -20.06
N LEU A 303 -7.47 4.12 -19.08
CA LEU A 303 -7.04 2.74 -18.82
C LEU A 303 -8.20 1.83 -18.36
N ARG A 304 -9.30 2.38 -17.84
CA ARG A 304 -10.54 1.60 -17.57
C ARG A 304 -11.15 1.00 -18.83
N PHE A 305 -10.88 1.60 -19.99
CA PHE A 305 -11.36 1.17 -21.30
C PHE A 305 -10.28 0.42 -22.09
N SER A 306 -9.14 0.10 -21.45
CA SER A 306 -7.93 -0.37 -22.12
C SER A 306 -7.44 0.60 -23.20
N ILE A 307 -7.70 1.91 -23.05
CA ILE A 307 -7.17 2.92 -23.97
C ILE A 307 -5.82 3.36 -23.40
N LEU A 308 -4.75 2.91 -24.05
CA LEU A 308 -3.39 3.25 -23.65
C LEU A 308 -3.04 4.63 -24.19
N SER A 309 -2.66 5.55 -23.29
CA SER A 309 -2.37 6.94 -23.63
C SER A 309 -1.09 7.42 -22.96
N SER A 310 -0.33 8.27 -23.65
CA SER A 310 0.93 8.84 -23.17
C SER A 310 0.72 10.24 -22.62
N LEU A 311 1.30 10.53 -21.45
CA LEU A 311 1.26 11.88 -20.87
C LEU A 311 2.55 12.64 -21.20
N LEU A 312 2.42 13.68 -22.01
CA LEU A 312 3.50 14.55 -22.45
C LEU A 312 3.47 15.86 -21.66
N GLU A 313 4.64 16.41 -21.41
CA GLU A 313 4.84 17.67 -20.70
C GLU A 313 5.68 18.57 -21.61
N TYR A 314 5.09 19.70 -22.01
CA TYR A 314 5.69 20.67 -22.91
C TYR A 314 5.99 21.95 -22.15
N ASN A 315 7.22 22.44 -22.27
CA ASN A 315 7.56 23.76 -21.76
C ASN A 315 6.98 24.80 -22.70
N ASN A 316 6.15 25.71 -22.16
CA ASN A 316 5.34 26.62 -22.97
C ASN A 316 6.06 27.96 -23.23
N LYS A 317 7.39 27.98 -23.27
CA LYS A 317 8.21 29.21 -23.43
C LYS A 317 7.88 30.00 -24.69
N ALA A 318 7.31 29.37 -25.72
CA ALA A 318 6.90 30.04 -26.96
C ALA A 318 5.53 30.75 -26.86
N ASN A 319 4.77 30.55 -25.79
CA ASN A 319 3.47 31.17 -25.61
C ASN A 319 3.62 32.55 -24.95
N LYS A 320 3.28 33.60 -25.69
CA LYS A 320 3.35 35.01 -25.23
C LYS A 320 2.45 35.30 -24.02
N TYR A 321 1.47 34.45 -23.72
CA TYR A 321 0.44 34.69 -22.70
C TYR A 321 0.62 33.86 -21.42
N SER A 322 1.47 32.82 -21.41
CA SER A 322 1.70 32.02 -20.21
C SER A 322 2.97 31.17 -20.29
N ASN A 323 3.76 31.23 -19.22
CA ASN A 323 4.92 30.36 -19.01
C ASN A 323 4.57 29.00 -18.37
N ASN A 324 3.29 28.75 -18.07
CA ASN A 324 2.87 27.50 -17.43
C ASN A 324 3.05 26.31 -18.38
N PRO A 325 3.55 25.15 -17.89
CA PRO A 325 3.71 23.96 -18.71
C PRO A 325 2.36 23.46 -19.22
N ARG A 326 2.34 22.99 -20.48
CA ARG A 326 1.18 22.33 -21.09
C ARG A 326 1.35 20.83 -20.98
N PHE A 327 0.29 20.14 -20.58
CA PHE A 327 0.24 18.68 -20.51
C PHE A 327 -0.64 18.15 -21.64
N THR A 328 -0.20 17.11 -22.33
CA THR A 328 -0.99 16.50 -23.41
C THR A 328 -1.15 15.01 -23.18
N VAL A 329 -2.40 14.54 -23.17
CA VAL A 329 -2.75 13.13 -23.14
C VAL A 329 -2.94 12.65 -24.57
N ASP A 330 -2.00 11.82 -25.06
CA ASP A 330 -1.94 11.35 -26.45
C ASP A 330 -2.37 9.89 -26.59
N ILE A 331 -3.29 9.60 -27.50
CA ILE A 331 -3.73 8.26 -27.89
C ILE A 331 -3.28 8.00 -29.33
N THR A 332 -2.20 7.25 -29.50
CA THR A 332 -1.55 7.05 -30.81
C THR A 332 -1.68 5.64 -31.38
N GLU A 333 -1.85 4.64 -30.52
CA GLU A 333 -1.99 3.23 -30.90
C GLU A 333 -3.35 2.98 -31.58
N LYS A 334 -3.35 2.32 -32.75
CA LYS A 334 -4.58 2.02 -33.51
C LYS A 334 -5.66 1.32 -32.67
N LYS A 335 -5.29 0.30 -31.89
CA LYS A 335 -6.24 -0.42 -31.01
C LYS A 335 -6.86 0.50 -29.96
N SER A 336 -6.05 1.37 -29.34
CA SER A 336 -6.53 2.35 -28.36
C SER A 336 -7.43 3.41 -29.00
N ILE A 337 -7.14 3.83 -30.24
CA ILE A 337 -8.00 4.75 -31.02
C ILE A 337 -9.34 4.07 -31.37
N GLN A 338 -9.34 2.79 -31.76
CA GLN A 338 -10.57 2.01 -31.99
C GLN A 338 -11.41 1.90 -30.70
N LEU A 339 -10.78 1.62 -29.57
CA LEU A 339 -11.44 1.56 -28.27
C LEU A 339 -11.99 2.92 -27.85
N PHE A 340 -11.26 4.02 -28.13
CA PHE A 340 -11.77 5.37 -27.93
C PHE A 340 -13.02 5.61 -28.77
N LYS A 341 -12.99 5.33 -30.08
CA LYS A 341 -14.17 5.47 -30.97
C LYS A 341 -15.36 4.67 -30.44
N LYS A 342 -15.12 3.43 -30.01
CA LYS A 342 -16.17 2.50 -29.53
C LYS A 342 -16.81 2.96 -28.22
N HIS A 343 -16.00 3.39 -27.25
CA HIS A 343 -16.49 3.63 -25.88
C HIS A 343 -16.75 5.10 -25.59
N ILE A 344 -15.90 6.01 -26.08
CA ILE A 344 -15.91 7.43 -25.75
C ILE A 344 -16.38 8.25 -26.95
N GLY A 345 -15.70 8.19 -28.09
CA GLY A 345 -16.05 8.93 -29.30
C GLY A 345 -16.06 10.46 -29.13
N PHE A 346 -16.55 11.15 -30.14
CA PHE A 346 -16.84 12.58 -30.12
C PHE A 346 -18.33 12.80 -30.35
N SER A 347 -18.90 13.90 -29.87
CA SER A 347 -20.25 14.33 -30.25
C SER A 347 -20.27 15.11 -31.56
N PHE A 348 -19.15 15.68 -32.00
CA PHE A 348 -19.09 16.41 -33.26
C PHE A 348 -18.78 15.52 -34.47
N HIS A 349 -19.57 15.65 -35.54
CA HIS A 349 -19.46 14.83 -36.74
C HIS A 349 -18.10 14.99 -37.46
N GLU A 350 -17.57 16.21 -37.59
CA GLU A 350 -16.29 16.40 -38.28
C GLU A 350 -15.12 15.75 -37.54
N LYS A 351 -15.08 15.86 -36.20
CA LYS A 351 -14.06 15.16 -35.37
C LYS A 351 -14.20 13.64 -35.55
N THR A 352 -15.42 13.13 -35.65
CA THR A 352 -15.69 11.71 -35.92
C THR A 352 -15.20 11.27 -37.31
N ASN A 353 -15.39 12.09 -38.34
CA ASN A 353 -14.90 11.81 -39.69
C ASN A 353 -13.36 11.81 -39.73
N LYS A 354 -12.72 12.82 -39.13
CA LYS A 354 -11.25 12.87 -38.99
C LYS A 354 -10.71 11.63 -38.27
N LEU A 355 -11.42 11.16 -37.23
CA LEU A 355 -11.08 9.94 -36.50
C LEU A 355 -11.17 8.68 -37.38
N ASN A 356 -12.18 8.57 -38.23
CA ASN A 356 -12.32 7.47 -39.18
C ASN A 356 -11.19 7.47 -40.22
N THR A 357 -10.90 8.63 -40.82
CA THR A 357 -9.79 8.77 -41.77
C THR A 357 -8.45 8.42 -41.13
N LEU A 358 -8.22 8.85 -39.89
CA LEU A 358 -7.02 8.51 -39.13
C LEU A 358 -6.89 6.99 -38.93
N LEU A 359 -7.96 6.30 -38.55
CA LEU A 359 -7.96 4.86 -38.33
C LEU A 359 -7.58 4.08 -39.59
N ASN A 360 -8.07 4.50 -40.76
CA ASN A 360 -7.74 3.87 -42.04
C ASN A 360 -6.26 4.03 -42.40
N LYS A 361 -5.62 5.13 -41.99
CA LYS A 361 -4.21 5.41 -42.25
C LYS A 361 -3.23 4.78 -41.23
N LYS A 362 -3.74 4.21 -40.13
CA LYS A 362 -2.89 3.66 -39.06
C LYS A 362 -2.48 2.22 -39.32
N SER A 363 -1.20 1.93 -39.10
CA SER A 363 -0.68 0.55 -39.12
C SER A 363 -1.19 -0.26 -37.92
N ASP A 364 -1.26 -1.58 -38.09
CA ASP A 364 -1.63 -2.52 -37.01
C ASP A 364 -0.44 -2.85 -36.08
N SER A 365 0.77 -2.41 -36.42
CA SER A 365 1.94 -2.54 -35.56
C SER A 365 1.77 -1.71 -34.29
N SER A 366 2.01 -2.32 -33.13
CA SER A 366 1.99 -1.64 -31.83
C SER A 366 3.29 -1.89 -31.08
N TYR A 367 3.81 -0.85 -30.43
CA TYR A 367 4.91 -0.93 -29.45
C TYR A 367 4.41 -0.91 -28.00
N SER A 368 3.10 -0.81 -27.80
CA SER A 368 2.47 -0.65 -26.49
C SER A 368 1.99 -1.99 -25.93
N ARG A 369 1.27 -2.78 -26.74
CA ARG A 369 0.75 -4.10 -26.32
C ARG A 369 1.71 -5.20 -26.70
N GLN A 370 2.82 -5.31 -25.97
CA GLN A 370 3.81 -6.37 -26.19
C GLN A 370 3.47 -7.63 -25.40
N ILE A 371 3.86 -8.78 -25.94
CA ILE A 371 3.87 -10.07 -25.23
C ILE A 371 4.95 -10.01 -24.14
N ILE A 372 4.57 -10.30 -22.90
CA ILE A 372 5.46 -10.25 -21.74
C ILE A 372 6.36 -11.49 -21.62
N VAL A 373 5.90 -12.63 -22.14
CA VAL A 373 6.63 -13.90 -22.11
C VAL A 373 7.73 -13.90 -23.16
N SER A 374 8.90 -14.44 -22.83
CA SER A 374 10.01 -14.50 -23.78
C SER A 374 9.70 -15.37 -24.99
N GLY A 375 10.15 -14.92 -26.15
CA GLY A 375 9.99 -15.68 -27.38
C GLY A 375 10.78 -16.98 -27.36
N ARG A 376 11.91 -17.08 -26.62
CA ARG A 376 12.61 -18.36 -26.42
C ARG A 376 11.73 -19.41 -25.74
N LYS A 377 10.93 -19.04 -24.73
CA LYS A 377 10.00 -19.96 -24.07
C LYS A 377 8.87 -20.39 -25.00
N ILE A 378 8.35 -19.44 -25.76
CA ILE A 378 7.29 -19.72 -26.74
C ILE A 378 7.80 -20.63 -27.85
N ARG A 379 9.01 -20.39 -28.35
CA ARG A 379 9.70 -21.27 -29.31
C ARG A 379 9.80 -22.70 -28.79
N LYS A 380 10.31 -22.89 -27.57
CA LYS A 380 10.41 -24.22 -26.94
C LYS A 380 9.06 -24.93 -26.81
N LEU A 381 7.98 -24.20 -26.50
CA LEU A 381 6.63 -24.78 -26.43
C LEU A 381 6.15 -25.27 -27.81
N ILE A 382 6.41 -24.49 -28.86
CA ILE A 382 6.06 -24.81 -30.25
C ILE A 382 6.86 -26.04 -30.73
N GLU A 383 8.18 -26.03 -30.53
CA GLU A 383 9.07 -27.15 -30.89
C GLU A 383 8.68 -28.44 -30.15
N LYS A 384 8.41 -28.36 -28.84
CA LYS A 384 7.98 -29.53 -28.04
C LYS A 384 6.66 -30.12 -28.51
N SER A 385 5.84 -29.34 -29.19
CA SER A 385 4.56 -29.78 -29.75
C SER A 385 4.69 -30.28 -31.21
N GLY A 386 5.91 -30.43 -31.72
CA GLY A 386 6.20 -31.02 -33.04
C GLY A 386 6.04 -30.06 -34.23
N TYR A 387 5.92 -28.75 -34.00
CA TYR A 387 5.78 -27.78 -35.09
C TYR A 387 7.15 -27.40 -35.69
N ASN A 388 7.25 -27.41 -37.02
CA ASN A 388 8.39 -26.84 -37.75
C ASN A 388 8.37 -25.30 -37.64
N LEU A 389 9.53 -24.70 -37.34
CA LEU A 389 9.71 -23.25 -37.21
C LEU A 389 9.53 -22.48 -38.52
N GLU A 390 9.69 -23.14 -39.68
CA GLU A 390 9.47 -22.55 -41.01
C GLU A 390 8.03 -22.05 -41.20
N LEU A 391 7.07 -22.60 -40.44
CA LEU A 391 5.68 -22.12 -40.39
C LEU A 391 5.56 -20.71 -39.79
N PHE A 392 6.64 -20.15 -39.23
CA PHE A 392 6.65 -18.86 -38.54
C PHE A 392 7.76 -17.92 -39.09
N PRO A 393 7.77 -17.57 -40.39
CA PRO A 393 8.91 -16.91 -41.04
C PRO A 393 9.22 -15.49 -40.53
N LYS A 394 8.27 -14.83 -39.85
CA LYS A 394 8.39 -13.42 -39.40
C LYS A 394 8.62 -13.27 -37.88
N VAL A 395 8.95 -14.35 -37.17
CA VAL A 395 9.03 -14.33 -35.70
C VAL A 395 10.44 -14.61 -35.13
N ASN A 396 11.44 -14.81 -36.00
CA ASN A 396 12.80 -15.22 -35.58
C ASN A 396 13.42 -14.31 -34.52
N ASN A 397 13.39 -12.98 -34.71
CA ASN A 397 13.96 -12.04 -33.74
C ASN A 397 13.23 -12.10 -32.39
N PHE A 398 11.93 -12.40 -32.40
CA PHE A 398 11.18 -12.62 -31.16
C PHE A 398 11.60 -13.92 -30.49
N PHE A 399 11.69 -15.03 -31.22
CA PHE A 399 12.15 -16.31 -30.71
C PHE A 399 13.58 -16.28 -30.17
N ARG A 400 14.44 -15.39 -30.67
CA ARG A 400 15.80 -15.15 -30.15
C ARG A 400 15.86 -14.20 -28.96
N ASN A 401 14.73 -13.57 -28.60
CA ASN A 401 14.58 -12.47 -27.63
C ASN A 401 15.28 -11.16 -28.01
N GLU A 402 15.57 -10.95 -29.29
CA GLU A 402 16.19 -9.71 -29.80
C GLU A 402 15.18 -8.56 -29.87
N ARG A 403 13.90 -8.87 -30.10
CA ARG A 403 12.80 -7.90 -30.14
C ARG A 403 11.55 -8.46 -29.48
N MET A 404 10.82 -7.62 -28.75
CA MET A 404 9.48 -7.98 -28.28
C MET A 404 8.49 -8.02 -29.45
N MET A 405 7.43 -8.80 -29.29
CA MET A 405 6.37 -8.93 -30.28
C MET A 405 5.07 -8.32 -29.77
N SER A 406 4.36 -7.60 -30.64
CA SER A 406 3.03 -7.09 -30.32
C SER A 406 2.00 -8.21 -30.22
N LYS A 407 0.99 -8.07 -29.37
CA LYS A 407 -0.12 -9.01 -29.26
C LYS A 407 -0.79 -9.26 -30.62
N GLN A 408 -0.98 -8.23 -31.44
CA GLN A 408 -1.61 -8.37 -32.76
C GLN A 408 -0.75 -9.21 -33.72
N THR A 409 0.57 -8.96 -33.74
CA THR A 409 1.52 -9.77 -34.52
C THR A 409 1.56 -11.21 -34.01
N PHE A 410 1.56 -11.42 -32.69
CA PHE A 410 1.50 -12.74 -32.09
C PHE A 410 0.26 -13.53 -32.53
N LYS A 411 -0.91 -12.88 -32.54
CA LYS A 411 -2.15 -13.48 -33.03
C LYS A 411 -2.05 -13.89 -34.50
N ASN A 412 -1.57 -12.99 -35.36
CA ASN A 412 -1.56 -13.18 -36.81
C ASN A 412 -0.41 -14.04 -37.33
N SER A 413 0.68 -14.17 -36.57
CA SER A 413 1.90 -14.85 -37.02
C SER A 413 2.22 -16.11 -36.24
N ILE A 414 1.60 -16.34 -35.08
CA ILE A 414 1.79 -17.55 -34.27
C ILE A 414 0.45 -18.26 -34.07
N LEU A 415 -0.52 -17.64 -33.41
CA LEU A 415 -1.78 -18.32 -33.06
C LEU A 415 -2.57 -18.80 -34.28
N SER A 416 -2.59 -18.04 -35.37
CA SER A 416 -3.31 -18.42 -36.61
C SER A 416 -2.77 -19.68 -37.27
N ASN A 417 -1.51 -20.05 -37.01
CA ASN A 417 -0.83 -21.16 -37.67
C ASN A 417 -0.87 -22.45 -36.84
N ILE A 418 -1.47 -22.41 -35.64
CA ILE A 418 -1.50 -23.53 -34.70
C ILE A 418 -2.85 -24.22 -34.77
N LYS A 419 -2.84 -25.48 -35.19
CA LYS A 419 -4.03 -26.34 -35.31
C LYS A 419 -4.26 -27.19 -34.06
N ASP A 420 -3.19 -27.49 -33.31
CA ASP A 420 -3.27 -28.25 -32.06
C ASP A 420 -3.98 -27.41 -31.00
N LYS A 421 -5.14 -27.91 -30.56
CA LYS A 421 -5.98 -27.26 -29.55
C LYS A 421 -5.27 -27.11 -28.20
N LYS A 422 -4.41 -28.06 -27.81
CA LYS A 422 -3.69 -28.00 -26.53
C LYS A 422 -2.67 -26.86 -26.54
N LEU A 423 -1.79 -26.82 -27.54
CA LEU A 423 -0.83 -25.73 -27.72
C LEU A 423 -1.53 -24.38 -27.92
N TYR A 424 -2.60 -24.34 -28.72
CA TYR A 424 -3.38 -23.12 -28.95
C TYR A 424 -3.87 -22.52 -27.63
N ASN A 425 -4.50 -23.33 -26.77
CA ASN A 425 -5.00 -22.87 -25.47
C ASN A 425 -3.87 -22.32 -24.58
N GLN A 426 -2.69 -22.97 -24.56
CA GLN A 426 -1.55 -22.50 -23.78
C GLN A 426 -1.06 -21.12 -24.26
N LEU A 427 -0.94 -20.93 -25.58
CA LEU A 427 -0.50 -19.67 -26.16
C LEU A 427 -1.58 -18.59 -26.11
N GLU A 428 -2.85 -18.97 -26.15
CA GLU A 428 -3.98 -18.06 -25.97
C GLU A 428 -3.98 -17.45 -24.56
N VAL A 429 -3.64 -18.23 -23.53
CA VAL A 429 -3.47 -17.69 -22.16
C VAL A 429 -2.36 -16.63 -22.12
N ILE A 430 -1.25 -16.85 -22.83
CA ILE A 430 -0.15 -15.87 -22.93
C ILE A 430 -0.60 -14.61 -23.68
N TYR A 431 -1.33 -14.78 -24.79
CA TYR A 431 -1.88 -13.67 -25.57
C TYR A 431 -2.86 -12.81 -24.75
N ASN A 432 -3.73 -13.46 -23.96
CA ASN A 432 -4.75 -12.81 -23.14
C ASN A 432 -4.25 -12.36 -21.76
N TYR A 433 -2.95 -12.44 -21.49
CA TYR A 433 -2.38 -12.06 -20.21
C TYR A 433 -2.68 -10.57 -19.90
N PRO A 434 -3.26 -10.21 -18.74
CA PRO A 434 -3.88 -8.89 -18.51
C PRO A 434 -2.89 -7.79 -18.11
N ILE A 435 -1.60 -8.02 -18.33
CA ILE A 435 -0.53 -7.06 -18.01
C ILE A 435 0.38 -6.86 -19.21
N LEU A 436 0.99 -5.68 -19.29
CA LEU A 436 1.87 -5.26 -20.36
C LEU A 436 3.24 -4.87 -19.77
N PRO A 437 4.34 -5.20 -20.45
CA PRO A 437 5.67 -4.75 -20.08
C PRO A 437 5.89 -3.31 -20.57
N ILE A 438 6.47 -2.47 -19.73
CA ILE A 438 6.79 -1.06 -20.03
C ILE A 438 8.24 -0.75 -19.67
N LYS A 439 8.99 -0.32 -20.67
CA LYS A 439 10.43 -0.04 -20.53
C LYS A 439 10.68 1.23 -19.73
N ILE A 440 11.60 1.16 -18.77
CA ILE A 440 12.11 2.33 -18.05
C ILE A 440 12.98 3.16 -19.00
N ASN A 441 12.63 4.44 -19.16
CA ASN A 441 13.39 5.39 -19.96
C ASN A 441 14.43 6.14 -19.14
N LYS A 442 14.06 6.56 -17.93
CA LYS A 442 14.91 7.39 -17.07
C LYS A 442 14.57 7.18 -15.61
N ILE A 443 15.58 7.21 -14.75
CA ILE A 443 15.44 7.22 -13.29
C ILE A 443 16.15 8.48 -12.78
N GLU A 444 15.43 9.33 -12.06
CA GLU A 444 15.98 10.54 -11.44
C GLU A 444 16.05 10.33 -9.93
N LYS A 445 17.25 10.39 -9.35
CA LYS A 445 17.48 10.32 -7.90
C LYS A 445 17.39 11.74 -7.31
N ILE A 446 16.53 11.93 -6.32
CA ILE A 446 16.26 13.23 -5.70
C ILE A 446 16.46 13.10 -4.20
N ASN A 447 17.38 13.90 -3.65
CA ASN A 447 17.61 14.01 -2.22
C ASN A 447 16.77 15.16 -1.65
N LYS A 448 15.52 14.87 -1.30
CA LYS A 448 14.60 15.84 -0.70
C LYS A 448 13.70 15.13 0.29
N LYS A 449 13.51 15.72 1.47
CA LYS A 449 12.53 15.23 2.45
C LYS A 449 11.12 15.43 1.88
N ILE A 450 10.45 14.33 1.55
CA ILE A 450 9.07 14.33 1.06
C ILE A 450 8.22 13.37 1.89
N LYS A 451 7.01 13.82 2.22
CA LYS A 451 5.98 13.00 2.85
C LYS A 451 5.41 12.06 1.79
N MET A 452 5.60 10.77 1.98
CA MET A 452 5.07 9.71 1.14
C MET A 452 3.92 9.00 1.85
N VAL A 453 3.01 8.46 1.05
CA VAL A 453 1.94 7.58 1.52
C VAL A 453 2.31 6.18 1.12
N ASP A 454 2.07 5.28 2.04
CA ASP A 454 2.32 3.88 1.82
C ASP A 454 1.13 3.06 2.35
N ILE A 455 0.80 2.00 1.62
CA ILE A 455 -0.45 1.27 1.77
C ILE A 455 -0.18 -0.24 1.74
N SER A 456 -0.98 -0.97 2.51
CA SER A 456 -1.05 -2.43 2.42
C SER A 456 -2.41 -2.86 1.92
N VAL A 457 -2.39 -3.82 0.99
CA VAL A 457 -3.60 -4.50 0.51
C VAL A 457 -3.48 -6.01 0.65
N LYS A 458 -4.61 -6.70 0.78
CA LYS A 458 -4.68 -8.16 1.01
C LYS A 458 -3.93 -8.97 -0.05
N ILE A 459 -4.00 -8.55 -1.32
CA ILE A 459 -3.37 -9.24 -2.46
C ILE A 459 -1.89 -8.89 -2.67
N LYS A 460 -1.28 -8.15 -1.74
CA LYS A 460 0.16 -7.78 -1.73
C LYS A 460 0.67 -6.87 -2.86
N ASN A 461 -0.19 -6.39 -3.77
CA ASN A 461 0.18 -5.46 -4.83
C ASN A 461 -0.96 -4.50 -5.18
N PHE A 462 -0.63 -3.33 -5.72
CA PHE A 462 -1.60 -2.31 -6.14
C PHE A 462 -1.13 -1.54 -7.38
N ILE A 463 -2.02 -0.72 -7.95
CA ILE A 463 -1.69 0.12 -9.10
C ILE A 463 -1.40 1.54 -8.63
N ALA A 464 -0.20 2.03 -8.92
CA ALA A 464 0.23 3.41 -8.66
C ALA A 464 0.63 4.09 -9.96
N ASN A 465 -0.04 5.19 -10.32
CA ASN A 465 0.19 5.92 -11.57
C ASN A 465 0.25 5.03 -12.83
N GLY A 466 -0.59 3.99 -12.87
CA GLY A 466 -0.68 3.05 -13.99
C GLY A 466 0.36 1.92 -13.97
N ILE A 467 1.20 1.82 -12.94
CA ILE A 467 2.22 0.77 -12.78
C ILE A 467 1.76 -0.17 -11.66
N ILE A 468 1.96 -1.47 -11.82
CA ILE A 468 1.71 -2.46 -10.75
C ILE A 468 2.93 -2.48 -9.83
N THR A 469 2.72 -2.18 -8.56
CA THR A 469 3.77 -2.09 -7.53
C THR A 469 3.46 -3.03 -6.38
N HIS A 470 4.50 -3.43 -5.63
CA HIS A 470 4.33 -4.28 -4.46
C HIS A 470 3.84 -3.46 -3.25
N ASN A 471 3.21 -4.09 -2.27
CA ASN A 471 3.08 -3.54 -0.91
C ASN A 471 4.46 -3.20 -0.33
N SER A 472 4.52 -2.24 0.59
CA SER A 472 5.80 -1.77 1.07
C SER A 472 6.67 -2.75 1.84
N ALA A 473 7.97 -2.59 1.60
CA ALA A 473 9.08 -3.24 2.31
C ALA A 473 9.02 -3.06 3.84
N ALA A 474 8.42 -1.97 4.35
CA ALA A 474 8.30 -1.75 5.80
C ALA A 474 7.42 -2.80 6.48
N ARG A 475 6.39 -3.32 5.79
CA ARG A 475 5.59 -4.44 6.30
C ARG A 475 6.42 -5.72 6.33
N PHE A 476 7.24 -5.99 5.31
CA PHE A 476 8.11 -7.17 5.32
C PHE A 476 9.17 -7.08 6.41
N ALA A 477 9.74 -5.91 6.65
CA ALA A 477 10.63 -5.70 7.78
C ALA A 477 9.91 -6.00 9.11
N ARG A 478 8.70 -5.46 9.32
CA ARG A 478 7.90 -5.76 10.54
C ARG A 478 7.47 -7.22 10.65
N ILE A 479 7.14 -7.88 9.54
CA ILE A 479 6.78 -9.32 9.55
C ILE A 479 7.99 -10.16 9.90
N ARG A 480 9.16 -9.85 9.33
CA ARG A 480 10.42 -10.54 9.68
C ARG A 480 10.78 -10.31 11.14
N GLU A 481 10.69 -9.06 11.60
CA GLU A 481 10.94 -8.71 13.00
C GLU A 481 9.95 -9.42 13.94
N GLY A 482 8.66 -9.46 13.60
CA GLY A 482 7.62 -10.17 14.36
C GLY A 482 7.91 -11.68 14.43
N ALA A 483 8.23 -12.32 13.30
CA ALA A 483 8.55 -13.74 13.26
C ALA A 483 9.83 -14.07 14.07
N ALA A 484 10.83 -13.20 14.04
CA ALA A 484 12.02 -13.35 14.88
C ALA A 484 11.67 -13.24 16.38
N LYS A 485 10.84 -12.28 16.77
CA LYS A 485 10.35 -12.14 18.16
C LYS A 485 9.54 -13.35 18.62
N ASP A 486 8.67 -13.89 17.76
CA ASP A 486 7.87 -15.07 18.08
C ASP A 486 8.77 -16.31 18.25
N HIS A 487 9.79 -16.46 17.41
CA HIS A 487 10.81 -17.49 17.56
C HIS A 487 11.59 -17.35 18.88
N PHE A 488 12.04 -16.14 19.22
CA PHE A 488 12.72 -15.86 20.49
C PHE A 488 11.85 -16.20 21.70
N LYS A 489 10.57 -15.82 21.69
CA LYS A 489 9.63 -16.20 22.76
C LYS A 489 9.52 -17.71 22.90
N LYS A 490 9.39 -18.42 21.78
CA LYS A 490 9.30 -19.89 21.77
C LYS A 490 10.56 -20.55 22.37
N VAL A 491 11.76 -20.09 21.97
CA VAL A 491 13.03 -20.61 22.51
C VAL A 491 13.16 -20.30 24.00
N ALA A 492 12.83 -19.06 24.42
CA ALA A 492 12.87 -18.68 25.84
C ALA A 492 11.89 -19.50 26.70
N GLU A 493 10.73 -19.86 26.15
CA GLU A 493 9.76 -20.74 26.82
C GLU A 493 10.30 -22.16 26.98
N TYR A 494 10.98 -22.71 25.97
CA TYR A 494 11.68 -23.99 26.11
C TYR A 494 12.80 -23.93 27.15
N MET A 495 13.63 -22.87 27.12
CA MET A 495 14.68 -22.68 28.13
C MET A 495 14.10 -22.63 29.54
N LYS A 496 12.98 -21.92 29.73
CA LYS A 496 12.29 -21.88 31.03
C LYS A 496 11.84 -23.27 31.44
N ASN A 497 11.16 -24.02 30.57
CA ASN A 497 10.60 -25.31 30.94
C ASN A 497 11.66 -26.38 31.22
N GLN A 498 12.81 -26.32 30.52
CA GLN A 498 13.88 -27.32 30.64
C GLN A 498 14.91 -26.98 31.71
N PHE A 499 15.26 -25.70 31.89
CA PHE A 499 16.38 -25.31 32.77
C PHE A 499 15.95 -24.79 34.14
N LEU A 500 14.69 -24.37 34.30
CA LEU A 500 14.22 -23.82 35.58
C LEU A 500 14.06 -24.90 36.66
N THR A 501 13.69 -26.12 36.26
CA THR A 501 13.48 -27.25 37.17
C THR A 501 14.79 -27.94 37.57
N LEU A 502 15.88 -27.70 36.85
CA LEU A 502 17.20 -28.29 37.11
C LEU A 502 17.93 -27.48 38.18
N LYS A 503 17.80 -27.93 39.44
CA LYS A 503 18.48 -27.32 40.60
C LYS A 503 20.00 -27.42 40.51
N GLU A 504 20.53 -28.47 39.88
CA GLU A 504 21.98 -28.72 39.75
C GLU A 504 22.62 -28.06 38.51
N LEU A 505 21.86 -27.30 37.72
CA LEU A 505 22.40 -26.63 36.54
C LEU A 505 23.34 -25.49 36.94
N LYS A 506 24.65 -25.70 36.74
CA LYS A 506 25.74 -24.75 37.06
C LYS A 506 25.77 -23.53 36.13
N GLY A 507 25.54 -23.73 34.83
CA GLY A 507 25.61 -22.64 33.85
C GLY A 507 24.99 -22.99 32.50
N ILE A 508 24.73 -21.96 31.69
CA ILE A 508 24.15 -22.02 30.34
C ILE A 508 25.07 -21.28 29.37
N ILE A 509 25.34 -21.89 28.23
CA ILE A 509 26.11 -21.28 27.15
C ILE A 509 25.18 -21.02 25.96
N VAL A 510 25.23 -19.82 25.37
CA VAL A 510 24.40 -19.45 24.22
C VAL A 510 25.29 -19.24 22.99
N GLY A 511 25.04 -20.02 21.95
CA GLY A 511 25.75 -19.92 20.67
C GLY A 511 24.85 -19.44 19.54
N GLY A 512 25.35 -18.57 18.66
CA GLY A 512 24.61 -18.19 17.46
C GLY A 512 25.39 -17.30 16.48
N PRO A 513 24.89 -17.14 15.26
CA PRO A 513 25.55 -16.33 14.25
C PRO A 513 25.24 -14.84 14.41
N GLY A 514 26.30 -14.02 14.40
CA GLY A 514 26.20 -12.56 14.31
C GLY A 514 25.42 -11.93 15.48
N PRO A 515 24.67 -10.84 15.24
CA PRO A 515 24.04 -10.09 16.33
C PRO A 515 22.82 -10.79 16.97
N THR A 516 22.24 -11.80 16.29
CA THR A 516 20.99 -12.46 16.68
C THR A 516 20.97 -12.99 18.11
N LYS A 517 22.11 -13.52 18.59
CA LYS A 517 22.25 -14.06 19.95
C LYS A 517 22.18 -12.97 21.03
N TYR A 518 22.72 -11.79 20.75
CA TYR A 518 22.63 -10.65 21.65
C TYR A 518 21.20 -10.11 21.67
N ASP A 519 20.56 -9.99 20.50
CA ASP A 519 19.14 -9.59 20.40
C ASP A 519 18.20 -10.54 21.17
N PHE A 520 18.53 -11.84 21.20
CA PHE A 520 17.80 -12.84 21.98
C PHE A 520 18.01 -12.70 23.49
N VAL A 521 19.28 -12.65 23.94
CA VAL A 521 19.60 -12.60 25.38
C VAL A 521 19.18 -11.26 26.01
N ASP A 522 19.34 -10.15 25.28
CA ASP A 522 19.04 -8.80 25.78
C ASP A 522 17.61 -8.34 25.47
N GLY A 523 16.91 -9.04 24.59
CA GLY A 523 15.54 -8.67 24.17
C GLY A 523 14.44 -8.89 25.20
N GLY A 524 14.77 -9.26 26.45
CA GLY A 524 13.82 -9.38 27.56
C GLY A 524 12.87 -10.58 27.46
N TYR A 525 13.20 -11.60 26.66
CA TYR A 525 12.38 -12.80 26.50
C TYR A 525 12.65 -13.86 27.58
N ILE A 526 13.88 -13.89 28.11
CA ILE A 526 14.35 -14.88 29.10
C ILE A 526 14.03 -14.39 30.50
N THR A 527 13.56 -15.29 31.38
CA THR A 527 13.30 -14.96 32.79
C THR A 527 14.60 -14.62 33.53
N ASN A 528 14.53 -13.75 34.54
CA ASN A 528 15.71 -13.31 35.28
C ASN A 528 16.49 -14.47 35.93
N GLU A 529 15.80 -15.50 36.40
CA GLU A 529 16.42 -16.67 37.03
C GLU A 529 17.26 -17.49 36.03
N VAL A 530 16.73 -17.74 34.83
CA VAL A 530 17.46 -18.44 33.76
C VAL A 530 18.55 -17.54 33.17
N LYS A 531 18.29 -16.24 33.00
CA LYS A 531 19.26 -15.28 32.44
C LYS A 531 20.53 -15.17 33.30
N LYS A 532 20.39 -15.22 34.63
CA LYS A 532 21.54 -15.20 35.56
C LYS A 532 22.44 -16.44 35.44
N LYS A 533 21.91 -17.57 34.96
CA LYS A 533 22.69 -18.79 34.74
C LYS A 533 23.47 -18.77 33.41
N ILE A 534 23.32 -17.75 32.56
CA ILE A 534 24.07 -17.67 31.30
C ILE A 534 25.50 -17.20 31.60
N ILE A 535 26.47 -18.10 31.42
CA ILE A 535 27.89 -17.87 31.73
C ILE A 535 28.70 -17.41 30.50
N SER A 536 28.19 -17.64 29.29
CA SER A 536 28.91 -17.34 28.05
C SER A 536 27.98 -17.18 26.84
N ILE A 537 28.35 -16.26 25.94
CA ILE A 537 27.71 -16.05 24.64
C ILE A 537 28.81 -16.12 23.57
N LYS A 538 28.73 -17.06 22.63
CA LYS A 538 29.77 -17.27 21.60
C LYS A 538 29.24 -17.11 20.18
N ASP A 539 30.06 -16.52 19.33
CA ASP A 539 29.83 -16.44 17.88
C ASP A 539 30.14 -17.79 17.22
N LEU A 540 29.15 -18.32 16.50
CA LEU A 540 29.25 -19.59 15.78
C LEU A 540 29.19 -19.36 14.27
N SER A 541 29.93 -20.22 13.56
CA SER A 541 29.98 -20.22 12.09
C SER A 541 28.94 -21.19 11.52
N TYR A 542 28.67 -22.27 12.25
CA TYR A 542 27.71 -23.30 11.87
C TYR A 542 26.51 -23.33 12.84
N THR A 543 25.39 -23.86 12.36
CA THR A 543 24.16 -24.07 13.14
C THR A 543 23.87 -25.57 13.25
N GLU A 544 22.92 -25.96 14.11
CA GLU A 544 22.52 -27.36 14.35
C GLU A 544 23.60 -28.17 15.10
N GLU A 545 23.72 -29.48 14.86
CA GLU A 545 24.61 -30.36 15.65
C GLU A 545 26.08 -29.93 15.60
N PHE A 546 26.59 -29.57 14.42
CA PHE A 546 27.96 -29.06 14.27
C PHE A 546 28.18 -27.74 15.02
N GLY A 547 27.13 -26.91 15.13
CA GLY A 547 27.17 -25.69 15.92
C GLY A 547 27.29 -25.95 17.42
N LEU A 548 26.73 -27.06 17.93
CA LEU A 548 26.88 -27.45 19.34
C LEU A 548 28.30 -27.87 19.67
N GLN A 549 28.95 -28.61 18.78
CA GLN A 549 30.34 -29.02 18.96
C GLN A 549 31.28 -27.81 18.90
N GLU A 550 31.09 -26.91 17.92
CA GLU A 550 31.83 -25.65 17.83
C GLU A 550 31.64 -24.78 19.10
N LEU A 551 30.43 -24.77 19.67
CA LEU A 551 30.13 -24.03 20.89
C LEU A 551 30.87 -24.59 22.11
N LEU A 552 30.96 -25.92 22.21
CA LEU A 552 31.70 -26.61 23.26
C LEU A 552 33.19 -26.28 23.18
N ASP A 553 33.79 -26.46 22.00
CA ASP A 553 35.20 -26.20 21.76
C ASP A 553 35.57 -24.76 22.11
N LYS A 554 34.74 -23.80 21.70
CA LYS A 554 34.95 -22.37 21.98
C LYS A 554 34.70 -21.97 23.44
N SER A 555 34.14 -22.85 24.26
CA SER A 555 33.77 -22.54 25.65
C SER A 555 34.54 -23.34 26.69
N GLN A 556 35.53 -24.15 26.28
CA GLN A 556 36.39 -24.91 27.18
C GLN A 556 37.05 -24.03 28.25
N ASP A 557 37.46 -22.82 27.86
CA ASP A 557 38.08 -21.84 28.75
C ASP A 557 37.16 -21.37 29.89
N VAL A 558 35.87 -21.22 29.59
CA VAL A 558 34.86 -20.79 30.56
C VAL A 558 34.45 -21.96 31.46
N LEU A 559 34.34 -23.16 30.89
CA LEU A 559 33.99 -24.36 31.65
C LEU A 559 35.07 -24.71 32.69
N ALA A 560 36.34 -24.66 32.29
CA ALA A 560 37.47 -24.92 33.19
C ALA A 560 37.55 -23.92 34.35
N LYS A 561 37.29 -22.63 34.08
CA LYS A 561 37.27 -21.60 35.15
C LYS A 561 36.21 -21.88 36.21
N GLU A 562 35.07 -22.43 35.82
CA GLU A 562 33.96 -22.68 36.73
C GLU A 562 34.20 -23.89 37.64
N GLU A 563 34.95 -24.87 37.16
CA GLU A 563 35.42 -26.01 37.96
C GLU A 563 36.47 -25.55 39.00
N VAL A 564 37.45 -24.77 38.58
CA VAL A 564 38.47 -24.16 39.46
C VAL A 564 37.86 -23.27 40.55
N ALA A 565 36.78 -22.55 40.25
CA ALA A 565 36.10 -21.70 41.23
C ALA A 565 35.50 -22.52 42.39
N VAL A 566 34.96 -23.71 42.10
CA VAL A 566 34.38 -24.61 43.13
C VAL A 566 35.47 -25.14 44.06
N GLU A 567 36.61 -25.58 43.51
CA GLU A 567 37.76 -26.04 44.31
C GLU A 567 38.23 -24.96 45.29
N LYS A 568 38.33 -23.72 44.79
CA LYS A 568 38.75 -22.56 45.58
C LYS A 568 37.82 -22.27 46.75
N ASP A 569 36.51 -22.30 46.54
CA ASP A 569 35.53 -22.00 47.60
C ASP A 569 35.60 -23.03 48.75
N ILE A 570 35.78 -24.31 48.41
CA ILE A 570 35.90 -25.39 49.40
C ILE A 570 37.21 -25.26 50.19
N MET A 571 38.33 -24.97 49.52
CA MET A 571 39.62 -24.75 50.17
C MET A 571 39.61 -23.49 51.06
N ALA A 572 38.97 -22.41 50.62
CA ALA A 572 38.78 -21.22 51.44
C ALA A 572 37.95 -21.52 52.70
N LYS A 573 36.90 -22.33 52.58
CA LYS A 573 36.11 -22.80 53.73
C LYS A 573 36.96 -23.60 54.71
N PHE A 574 37.80 -24.52 54.21
CA PHE A 574 38.74 -25.29 55.06
C PHE A 574 39.70 -24.38 55.83
N PHE A 575 40.41 -23.46 55.16
CA PHE A 575 41.37 -22.58 55.83
C PHE A 575 40.72 -21.60 56.81
N ASN A 576 39.51 -21.14 56.52
CA ASN A 576 38.75 -20.31 57.45
C ASN A 576 38.41 -21.10 58.73
N LEU A 577 37.99 -22.36 58.60
CA LEU A 577 37.73 -23.24 59.74
C LEU A 577 39.01 -23.56 60.51
N LEU A 578 40.13 -23.79 59.83
CA LEU A 578 41.44 -23.97 60.46
C LEU A 578 41.85 -22.76 61.33
N SER A 579 41.55 -21.55 60.85
CA SER A 579 41.87 -20.30 61.57
C SER A 579 40.93 -20.04 62.76
N THR A 580 39.65 -20.39 62.63
CA THR A 580 38.62 -20.00 63.60
C THR A 580 38.25 -21.10 64.61
N LYS A 581 38.31 -22.37 64.21
CA LYS A 581 37.92 -23.55 65.01
C LYS A 581 38.80 -24.76 64.63
N PRO A 582 40.08 -24.79 65.06
CA PRO A 582 41.03 -25.81 64.62
C PRO A 582 40.60 -27.24 64.96
N GLY A 583 39.83 -27.47 66.03
CA GLY A 583 39.37 -28.81 66.40
C GLY A 583 38.31 -29.42 65.46
N ILE A 584 37.77 -28.65 64.50
CA ILE A 584 36.79 -29.12 63.49
C ILE A 584 37.46 -29.39 62.13
N VAL A 585 38.78 -29.32 62.05
CA VAL A 585 39.54 -29.66 60.85
C VAL A 585 40.67 -30.62 61.18
N SER A 586 41.07 -31.42 60.19
CA SER A 586 42.18 -32.35 60.32
C SER A 586 42.99 -32.33 59.03
N TYR A 587 44.32 -32.47 59.12
CA TYR A 587 45.19 -32.49 57.95
C TYR A 587 46.35 -33.46 58.16
N GLY A 588 46.88 -33.99 57.06
CA GLY A 588 47.91 -35.04 57.09
C GLY A 588 47.32 -36.45 57.19
N LEU A 589 47.97 -37.40 56.51
CA LEU A 589 47.42 -38.72 56.23
C LEU A 589 47.01 -39.51 57.48
N ASN A 590 47.88 -39.56 58.49
CA ASN A 590 47.63 -40.37 59.68
C ASN A 590 46.47 -39.83 60.53
N GLU A 591 46.38 -38.50 60.65
CA GLU A 591 45.36 -37.84 61.47
C GLU A 591 44.00 -37.85 60.79
N VAL A 592 43.97 -37.55 59.48
CA VAL A 592 42.75 -37.64 58.67
C VAL A 592 42.25 -39.08 58.61
N LYS A 593 43.13 -40.07 58.42
CA LYS A 593 42.75 -41.48 58.39
C LYS A 593 42.12 -41.93 59.72
N LYS A 594 42.72 -41.58 60.85
CA LYS A 594 42.15 -41.87 62.18
C LYS A 594 40.76 -41.26 62.36
N ASN A 595 40.59 -39.99 61.96
CA ASN A 595 39.33 -39.28 62.04
C ASN A 595 38.27 -39.82 61.05
N LEU A 596 38.72 -40.35 59.91
CA LEU A 596 37.87 -41.01 58.92
C LEU A 596 37.40 -42.38 59.41
N GLU A 597 38.27 -43.17 60.07
CA GLU A 597 37.97 -44.49 60.64
C GLU A 597 36.95 -44.43 61.79
N ILE A 598 36.93 -43.35 62.57
CA ILE A 598 35.91 -43.11 63.60
C ILE A 598 34.64 -42.42 63.05
N GLY A 599 34.57 -42.17 61.74
CA GLY A 599 33.41 -41.57 61.06
C GLY A 599 33.18 -40.09 61.36
N ALA A 600 34.21 -39.36 61.81
CA ALA A 600 34.10 -37.95 62.19
C ALA A 600 34.20 -36.98 61.00
N VAL A 601 34.55 -37.43 59.79
CA VAL A 601 34.77 -36.56 58.62
C VAL A 601 33.45 -36.26 57.87
N ASP A 602 33.24 -34.99 57.50
CA ASP A 602 32.13 -34.53 56.65
C ASP A 602 32.57 -34.37 55.18
N ILE A 603 33.69 -33.65 54.99
CA ILE A 603 34.28 -33.37 53.68
C ILE A 603 35.74 -33.79 53.71
N LEU A 604 36.11 -34.67 52.78
CA LEU A 604 37.48 -35.11 52.54
C LEU A 604 38.05 -34.39 51.31
N LEU A 605 39.22 -33.80 51.47
CA LEU A 605 39.95 -33.06 50.44
C LEU A 605 41.23 -33.83 50.13
N LEU A 606 41.33 -34.35 48.90
CA LEU A 606 42.48 -35.12 48.42
C LEU A 606 43.22 -34.30 47.37
N SER A 607 44.53 -34.12 47.53
CA SER A 607 45.36 -33.56 46.46
C SER A 607 45.54 -34.58 45.36
N GLU A 608 45.45 -34.13 44.11
CA GLU A 608 45.80 -34.91 42.91
C GLU A 608 47.25 -35.46 42.95
N SER A 609 48.14 -34.91 43.79
CA SER A 609 49.53 -35.37 43.95
C SER A 609 49.74 -36.49 45.00
N LEU A 610 48.66 -37.07 45.52
CA LEU A 610 48.69 -38.28 46.35
C LEU A 610 48.91 -39.52 45.47
N ASP A 611 49.49 -40.57 46.03
CA ASP A 611 49.61 -41.85 45.32
C ASP A 611 48.22 -42.45 45.09
N ASP A 612 47.95 -42.94 43.87
CA ASP A 612 46.63 -43.47 43.46
C ASP A 612 46.09 -44.53 44.43
N ASN A 613 46.95 -45.42 44.94
CA ASN A 613 46.58 -46.44 45.93
C ASN A 613 46.03 -45.83 47.22
N ILE A 614 46.56 -44.68 47.64
CA ILE A 614 46.13 -43.98 48.86
C ILE A 614 44.82 -43.23 48.60
N ILE A 615 44.66 -42.64 47.41
CA ILE A 615 43.39 -42.02 47.00
C ILE A 615 42.27 -43.06 47.02
N ASP A 616 42.50 -44.21 46.39
CA ASP A 616 41.53 -45.32 46.34
C ASP A 616 41.19 -45.86 47.74
N GLU A 617 42.19 -46.02 48.61
CA GLU A 617 41.99 -46.45 49.99
C GLU A 617 41.10 -45.45 50.76
N MET A 618 41.44 -44.16 50.71
CA MET A 618 40.70 -43.10 51.40
C MET A 618 39.29 -42.91 50.86
N GLU A 619 39.09 -43.02 49.54
CA GLU A 619 37.77 -42.98 48.92
C GLU A 619 36.85 -44.12 49.38
N ASN A 620 37.40 -45.34 49.45
CA ASN A 620 36.63 -46.52 49.87
C ASN A 620 36.25 -46.44 51.36
N LEU A 621 37.16 -45.95 52.21
CA LEU A 621 36.86 -45.62 53.61
C LEU A 621 35.81 -44.52 53.71
N ALA A 622 35.93 -43.43 52.95
CA ALA A 622 34.99 -42.32 52.93
C ALA A 622 33.57 -42.74 52.51
N LYS A 623 33.45 -43.62 51.50
CA LYS A 623 32.16 -44.19 51.03
C LYS A 623 31.46 -44.97 52.14
N THR A 624 32.20 -45.71 52.96
CA THR A 624 31.65 -46.52 54.07
C THR A 624 30.97 -45.66 55.14
N PHE A 625 31.44 -44.41 55.34
CA PHE A 625 30.92 -43.48 56.36
C PHE A 625 30.11 -42.30 55.79
N GLY A 626 29.80 -42.31 54.49
CA GLY A 626 29.01 -41.26 53.83
C GLY A 626 29.69 -39.89 53.79
N THR A 627 31.01 -39.86 53.63
CA THR A 627 31.82 -38.64 53.55
C THR A 627 31.88 -38.11 52.12
N THR A 628 31.80 -36.78 51.94
CA THR A 628 31.92 -36.15 50.61
C THR A 628 33.38 -36.01 50.22
N VAL A 629 33.81 -36.64 49.13
CA VAL A 629 35.20 -36.58 48.64
C VAL A 629 35.33 -35.53 47.53
N ASN A 630 36.32 -34.64 47.63
CA ASN A 630 36.71 -33.71 46.56
C ASN A 630 38.20 -33.87 46.27
N ILE A 631 38.53 -34.04 44.98
CA ILE A 631 39.90 -34.03 44.50
C ILE A 631 40.22 -32.59 44.08
N ILE A 632 41.35 -32.07 44.56
CA ILE A 632 41.79 -30.69 44.31
C ILE A 632 43.02 -30.73 43.40
N SER A 633 42.95 -30.03 42.26
CA SER A 633 44.04 -30.01 41.29
C SER A 633 45.23 -29.20 41.80
N THR A 634 46.45 -29.68 41.55
CA THR A 634 47.68 -28.99 41.97
C THR A 634 48.07 -27.79 41.09
N GLU A 635 47.30 -27.52 40.03
CA GLU A 635 47.51 -26.38 39.13
C GLU A 635 47.01 -25.05 39.73
N THR A 636 46.21 -25.10 40.79
CA THR A 636 45.67 -23.92 41.48
C THR A 636 46.51 -23.55 42.70
N ARG A 637 46.47 -22.27 43.12
CA ARG A 637 47.16 -21.83 44.35
C ARG A 637 46.67 -22.62 45.57
N GLU A 638 45.37 -22.83 45.63
CA GLU A 638 44.69 -23.56 46.71
C GLU A 638 45.09 -25.05 46.72
N GLY A 639 45.25 -25.67 45.56
CA GLY A 639 45.79 -27.04 45.46
C GLY A 639 47.27 -27.15 45.84
N VAL A 640 48.09 -26.14 45.52
CA VAL A 640 49.46 -26.06 46.02
C VAL A 640 49.48 -25.97 47.55
N GLN A 641 48.58 -25.19 48.15
CA GLN A 641 48.46 -25.11 49.61
C GLN A 641 48.04 -26.44 50.23
N LEU A 642 47.06 -27.16 49.64
CA LEU A 642 46.68 -28.50 50.12
C LEU A 642 47.86 -29.48 50.07
N ARG A 643 48.67 -29.40 49.01
CA ARG A 643 49.89 -30.20 48.87
C ARG A 643 50.90 -29.90 49.98
N GLU A 644 51.11 -28.63 50.31
CA GLU A 644 52.08 -28.19 51.32
C GLU A 644 51.67 -28.57 52.77
N ILE A 645 50.38 -28.57 53.10
CA ILE A 645 49.89 -28.90 54.45
C ILE A 645 49.76 -30.41 54.72
N GLY A 646 50.22 -31.27 53.80
CA GLY A 646 50.22 -32.73 53.99
C GLY A 646 49.42 -33.52 52.95
N LYS A 647 49.09 -32.90 51.80
CA LYS A 647 48.39 -33.48 50.64
C LYS A 647 46.95 -33.95 50.87
N ILE A 648 46.52 -34.11 52.11
CA ILE A 648 45.18 -34.54 52.50
C ILE A 648 44.68 -33.69 53.65
N ALA A 649 43.41 -33.27 53.57
CA ALA A 649 42.75 -32.49 54.58
C ALA A 649 41.28 -32.91 54.72
N ALA A 650 40.69 -32.63 55.87
CA ALA A 650 39.33 -32.99 56.20
C ALA A 650 38.65 -31.90 57.02
N ILE A 651 37.37 -31.67 56.74
CA ILE A 651 36.47 -30.91 57.59
C ILE A 651 35.63 -31.93 58.37
N LEU A 652 35.64 -31.82 59.69
CA LEU A 652 34.98 -32.76 60.59
C LEU A 652 33.52 -32.35 60.86
N ARG A 653 32.68 -33.33 61.15
CA ARG A 653 31.27 -33.15 61.53
C ARG A 653 31.13 -32.53 62.92
N TYR A 654 32.10 -32.79 63.79
CA TYR A 654 32.18 -32.33 65.19
C TYR A 654 33.65 -32.22 65.61
N GLU A 655 33.89 -31.57 66.74
CA GLU A 655 35.24 -31.35 67.29
C GLU A 655 35.78 -32.65 67.93
N VAL A 656 37.02 -33.05 67.60
CA VAL A 656 37.64 -34.33 68.01
C VAL A 656 38.85 -34.11 68.92
#